data_AF-A0A821GXB0-F1
#
_entry.id   AF-A0A821GXB0-F1
#
_cell.length_a   1.000
_cell.length_b   1.000
_cell.length_c   1.000
_cell.angle_alpha   90.00
_cell.angle_beta   90.00
_cell.angle_gamma   90.00
#
_symmetry.space_group_name_H-M   'P 1'
#
loop_
_entity.id
_entity.type
_entity.pdbx_description
1 polymer ?
#
loop_
_entity_poly.entity_id
_entity_poly.type
_entity_poly.pdbx_seq_one_letter_code
_entity_poly.pdbx_strand_id
1 'polypeptide(L)'
;MFLSEDEIKFEPSYTDFETVFLSMYDLIIARCTNLPRIEAKLFSDRSTNHGDSQYLIPVILPSILESHKARIREMLRTEFEGPREHAATFEQYAVLITKQADTDVEQFLNQEHSFNDYVQEVRKYKGKIEDITYNLEKVVRRGMFEIHCNDLIRSLAKRAEACMNRLLERMVKDHRDSGEELIGQFERIAEQAVRTPMSTAELMEIKAFLAKSKTQTIPDLEKRLVQAKDELIFLLDNTELPPADLRLNTNMFSWIERMPAAFEEHATIAKEKEEQFKEALTLKRERFVEELENYTKQVEELQEMGNIKELPRYHKKAQHIEQKLTQAAERIEQFNVEEDSFKWDATNYPLRQQTLNQLQPYLKLYETGVEFTNKLIEWTEGPRDKVQPDQVEQDVGNYERQLFKLERQFNNNPQPRKMANRLRVQVGEFKEKLPLIQTLFNPGLRDRHWEQISLIIGQPFKPDDDTNLNKIIEMDIIQHIPKLEQISEAASKEFSLEKAMEKMKKDWLNIEFSIIPYRETGTYVLSAVDDIQLLLDDHIVKTQTMKGSPYIGPFQKDILDWERVMTTLQDILDVWLTVQKNWLYLEPIFSSPDIMAQMPEEGRRFASVDKTWRELMKTCLQDKHALAIVKIDKMLEKLKKSDDSLELILK
;
A
#
# COMPACT_ATOMS: atom_id res chain seq x y z
N MET A 1 67.69 -33.91 -0.84
CA MET A 1 66.59 -33.54 -1.74
C MET A 1 65.61 -32.70 -0.94
N PHE A 2 65.22 -31.56 -1.48
CA PHE A 2 64.35 -30.60 -0.79
C PHE A 2 63.35 -29.99 -1.79
N LEU A 3 62.30 -29.38 -1.24
CA LEU A 3 61.26 -28.73 -2.02
C LEU A 3 61.58 -27.23 -2.14
N SER A 4 61.77 -26.74 -3.36
CA SER A 4 62.02 -25.33 -3.67
C SER A 4 60.85 -24.79 -4.47
N GLU A 5 60.01 -23.96 -3.83
CA GLU A 5 58.75 -23.48 -4.42
C GLU A 5 57.91 -24.66 -4.90
N ASP A 6 57.85 -24.91 -6.20
CA ASP A 6 56.96 -25.91 -6.80
C ASP A 6 57.73 -27.08 -7.44
N GLU A 7 59.03 -27.19 -7.19
CA GLU A 7 59.90 -28.22 -7.76
C GLU A 7 60.80 -28.90 -6.72
N ILE A 8 61.11 -30.16 -6.99
CA ILE A 8 62.06 -30.95 -6.22
C ILE A 8 63.47 -30.65 -6.70
N LYS A 9 64.36 -30.24 -5.78
CA LYS A 9 65.76 -29.93 -6.09
C LYS A 9 66.74 -30.79 -5.28
N PHE A 10 67.93 -30.95 -5.85
CA PHE A 10 69.06 -31.63 -5.24
C PHE A 10 70.09 -30.62 -4.74
N GLU A 11 70.60 -30.85 -3.54
CA GLU A 11 71.73 -30.14 -2.97
C GLU A 11 72.67 -31.20 -2.37
N PRO A 12 73.93 -31.30 -2.84
CA PRO A 12 74.52 -30.57 -3.97
C PRO A 12 73.84 -30.89 -5.31
N SER A 13 73.88 -29.95 -6.26
CA SER A 13 73.32 -30.13 -7.61
C SER A 13 74.22 -31.00 -8.50
N TYR A 14 73.70 -31.48 -9.63
CA TYR A 14 74.50 -32.22 -10.63
C TYR A 14 75.77 -31.46 -11.04
N THR A 15 75.64 -30.15 -11.27
CA THR A 15 76.74 -29.27 -11.67
C THR A 15 77.79 -29.11 -10.57
N ASP A 16 77.40 -29.19 -9.31
CA ASP A 16 78.34 -29.12 -8.19
C ASP A 16 79.22 -30.37 -8.14
N PHE A 17 78.61 -31.55 -8.30
CA PHE A 17 79.37 -32.81 -8.40
C PHE A 17 80.31 -32.81 -9.60
N GLU A 18 79.81 -32.43 -10.78
CA GLU A 18 80.62 -32.34 -11.99
C GLU A 18 81.83 -31.43 -11.78
N THR A 19 81.62 -30.23 -11.23
CA THR A 19 82.68 -29.27 -10.96
C THR A 19 83.74 -29.83 -10.00
N VAL A 20 83.31 -30.44 -8.89
CA VAL A 20 84.21 -31.01 -7.89
C VAL A 20 85.05 -32.15 -8.49
N PHE A 21 84.43 -33.12 -9.17
CA PHE A 21 85.16 -34.25 -9.75
C PHE A 21 86.11 -33.82 -10.87
N LEU A 22 85.71 -32.87 -11.72
CA LEU A 22 86.58 -32.37 -12.78
C LEU A 22 87.77 -31.56 -12.22
N SER A 23 87.55 -30.79 -11.15
CA SER A 23 88.62 -30.03 -10.48
C SER A 23 89.71 -30.92 -9.87
N MET A 24 89.41 -32.19 -9.56
CA MET A 24 90.42 -33.13 -9.07
C MET A 24 91.52 -33.38 -10.10
N TYR A 25 91.19 -33.41 -11.39
CA TYR A 25 92.22 -33.54 -12.43
C TYR A 25 93.14 -32.32 -12.44
N ASP A 26 92.57 -31.11 -12.31
CA ASP A 26 93.35 -29.88 -12.27
C ASP A 26 94.27 -29.85 -11.04
N LEU A 27 93.77 -30.34 -9.89
CA LEU A 27 94.55 -30.51 -8.67
C LEU A 27 95.69 -31.54 -8.84
N ILE A 28 95.41 -32.71 -9.42
CA ILE A 28 96.41 -33.75 -9.69
C ILE A 28 97.49 -33.21 -10.63
N ILE A 29 97.10 -32.55 -11.71
CA ILE A 29 98.04 -31.95 -12.68
C ILE A 29 98.91 -30.91 -11.99
N ALA A 30 98.32 -30.01 -11.20
CA ALA A 30 99.07 -29.00 -10.47
C ALA A 30 100.11 -29.65 -9.51
N ARG A 31 99.77 -30.76 -8.85
CA ARG A 31 100.70 -31.48 -7.96
C ARG A 31 101.78 -32.25 -8.72
N CYS A 32 101.42 -32.94 -9.81
CA CYS A 32 102.36 -33.68 -10.66
C CYS A 32 103.37 -32.76 -11.38
N THR A 33 102.93 -31.57 -11.77
CA THR A 33 103.80 -30.59 -12.45
C THR A 33 104.80 -29.97 -11.46
N ASN A 34 104.37 -29.70 -10.23
CA ASN A 34 105.17 -29.04 -9.19
C ASN A 34 105.93 -30.00 -8.27
N LEU A 35 105.98 -31.29 -8.58
CA LEU A 35 106.72 -32.29 -7.79
C LEU A 35 108.24 -32.03 -7.92
N PRO A 36 108.98 -31.83 -6.82
CA PRO A 36 110.41 -31.54 -6.86
C PRO A 36 111.21 -32.71 -7.45
N ARG A 37 111.94 -32.48 -8.55
CA ARG A 37 112.72 -33.52 -9.25
C ARG A 37 114.17 -33.58 -8.80
N ILE A 38 114.81 -34.72 -9.03
CA ILE A 38 116.24 -34.91 -8.76
C ILE A 38 117.08 -33.93 -9.57
N GLU A 39 116.76 -33.66 -10.84
CA GLU A 39 117.54 -32.70 -11.64
C GLU A 39 117.39 -31.26 -11.14
N ALA A 40 116.19 -30.88 -10.69
CA ALA A 40 115.93 -29.58 -10.06
C ALA A 40 116.64 -29.41 -8.71
N LYS A 41 116.98 -30.51 -8.03
CA LYS A 41 117.78 -30.52 -6.79
C LYS A 41 119.29 -30.59 -7.02
N LEU A 42 119.75 -31.22 -8.10
CA LEU A 42 121.18 -31.40 -8.41
C LEU A 42 121.79 -30.24 -9.21
N PHE A 43 120.99 -29.53 -10.01
CA PHE A 43 121.47 -28.48 -10.91
C PHE A 43 120.79 -27.12 -10.64
N SER A 44 120.81 -26.67 -9.39
CA SER A 44 120.19 -25.41 -8.95
C SER A 44 120.79 -24.15 -9.60
N ASP A 45 122.02 -24.23 -10.12
CA ASP A 45 122.80 -23.06 -10.56
C ASP A 45 122.69 -22.74 -12.06
N ARG A 46 121.88 -23.48 -12.83
CA ARG A 46 121.62 -23.16 -14.24
C ARG A 46 120.36 -22.32 -14.40
N SER A 47 120.49 -21.04 -14.09
CA SER A 47 119.52 -20.00 -14.48
C SER A 47 119.84 -19.52 -15.90
N THR A 48 119.02 -19.84 -16.89
CA THR A 48 118.90 -19.00 -18.09
C THR A 48 117.44 -18.87 -18.53
N ASN A 49 117.03 -17.61 -18.64
CA ASN A 49 115.85 -17.13 -19.35
C ASN A 49 115.80 -17.70 -20.77
N HIS A 50 114.71 -18.41 -21.09
CA HIS A 50 113.98 -18.44 -22.37
C HIS A 50 113.18 -19.76 -22.42
N GLY A 51 111.85 -19.68 -22.24
CA GLY A 51 110.80 -20.52 -22.84
C GLY A 51 110.80 -22.06 -22.73
N ASP A 52 111.95 -22.72 -22.70
CA ASP A 52 112.10 -24.17 -22.73
C ASP A 52 112.65 -24.66 -21.39
N SER A 53 111.83 -25.42 -20.67
CA SER A 53 112.30 -26.20 -19.53
C SER A 53 113.36 -27.18 -20.00
N GLN A 54 114.63 -26.97 -19.63
CA GLN A 54 115.72 -27.95 -19.82
C GLN A 54 115.53 -29.24 -18.99
N TYR A 55 114.48 -29.31 -18.18
CA TYR A 55 114.10 -30.48 -17.40
C TYR A 55 112.90 -31.17 -18.04
N LEU A 56 112.90 -32.49 -18.04
CA LEU A 56 111.75 -33.28 -18.47
C LEU A 56 110.55 -32.89 -17.61
N ILE A 57 109.48 -32.36 -18.21
CA ILE A 57 108.17 -32.11 -17.58
C ILE A 57 107.25 -33.28 -17.94
N PRO A 58 106.29 -33.70 -17.10
CA PRO A 58 105.32 -34.70 -17.50
C PRO A 58 104.49 -34.11 -18.63
N VAL A 59 104.60 -34.67 -19.83
CA VAL A 59 103.76 -34.25 -20.94
C VAL A 59 102.40 -34.91 -20.77
N ILE A 60 101.45 -34.13 -20.24
CA ILE A 60 100.05 -34.53 -20.18
C ILE A 60 99.39 -33.94 -21.42
N LEU A 61 99.05 -34.81 -22.37
CA LEU A 61 98.40 -34.37 -23.59
C LEU A 61 96.98 -33.86 -23.26
N PRO A 62 96.59 -32.65 -23.72
CA PRO A 62 95.24 -32.13 -23.52
C PRO A 62 94.15 -33.08 -24.01
N SER A 63 94.42 -33.83 -25.09
CA SER A 63 93.51 -34.85 -25.63
C SER A 63 93.24 -36.01 -24.66
N ILE A 64 94.26 -36.43 -23.89
CA ILE A 64 94.12 -37.47 -22.86
C ILE A 64 93.31 -36.93 -21.68
N LEU A 65 93.63 -35.71 -21.23
CA LEU A 65 92.91 -35.06 -20.13
C LEU A 65 91.43 -34.86 -20.47
N GLU A 66 91.12 -34.29 -21.64
CA GLU A 66 89.74 -34.09 -22.08
C GLU A 66 89.00 -35.40 -22.28
N SER A 67 89.67 -36.45 -22.77
CA SER A 67 89.07 -37.80 -22.85
C SER A 67 88.70 -38.36 -21.46
N HIS A 68 89.57 -38.19 -20.45
CA HIS A 68 89.27 -38.61 -19.08
C HIS A 68 88.18 -37.75 -18.42
N LYS A 69 88.22 -36.42 -18.59
CA LYS A 69 87.17 -35.51 -18.13
C LYS A 69 85.82 -35.87 -18.77
N ALA A 70 85.78 -36.13 -20.08
CA ALA A 70 84.59 -36.58 -20.78
C ALA A 70 84.06 -37.93 -20.25
N ARG A 71 84.95 -38.87 -19.91
CA ARG A 71 84.55 -40.14 -19.30
C ARG A 71 83.93 -39.96 -17.91
N ILE A 72 84.44 -39.04 -17.10
CA ILE A 72 83.83 -38.70 -15.80
C ILE A 72 82.47 -38.03 -15.99
N ARG A 73 82.33 -37.09 -16.94
CA ARG A 73 81.03 -36.48 -17.26
C ARG A 73 79.99 -37.53 -17.65
N GLU A 74 80.37 -38.46 -18.53
CA GLU A 74 79.46 -39.51 -18.98
C GLU A 74 79.06 -40.48 -17.86
N MET A 75 80.01 -40.83 -17.00
CA MET A 75 79.74 -41.65 -15.82
C MET A 75 78.80 -40.93 -14.84
N LEU A 76 79.08 -39.67 -14.51
CA LEU A 76 78.20 -38.87 -13.65
C LEU A 76 76.82 -38.70 -14.27
N ARG A 77 76.72 -38.46 -15.58
CA ARG A 77 75.45 -38.34 -16.30
C ARG A 77 74.62 -39.62 -16.19
N THR A 78 75.25 -40.78 -16.32
CA THR A 78 74.58 -42.09 -16.25
C THR A 78 74.17 -42.42 -14.82
N GLU A 79 75.06 -42.22 -13.84
CA GLU A 79 74.79 -42.54 -12.43
C GLU A 79 73.79 -41.56 -11.79
N PHE A 80 73.75 -40.30 -12.22
CA PHE A 80 72.80 -39.30 -11.69
C PHE A 80 71.36 -39.51 -12.18
N GLU A 81 71.14 -40.40 -13.15
CA GLU A 81 69.78 -40.78 -13.55
C GLU A 81 69.06 -41.53 -12.43
N GLY A 82 69.76 -42.31 -11.61
CA GLY A 82 69.17 -43.00 -10.44
C GLY A 82 68.52 -42.04 -9.42
N PRO A 83 69.20 -40.96 -9.00
CA PRO A 83 68.57 -39.88 -8.24
C PRO A 83 67.35 -39.24 -8.91
N ARG A 84 67.37 -39.02 -10.24
CA ARG A 84 66.23 -38.45 -10.98
C ARG A 84 65.03 -39.40 -11.01
N GLU A 85 65.26 -40.68 -11.27
CA GLU A 85 64.22 -41.71 -11.23
C GLU A 85 63.59 -41.80 -9.83
N HIS A 86 64.39 -41.68 -8.76
CA HIS A 86 63.85 -41.64 -7.42
C HIS A 86 63.06 -40.36 -7.13
N ALA A 87 63.50 -39.19 -7.60
CA ALA A 87 62.68 -37.98 -7.49
C ALA A 87 61.34 -38.12 -8.23
N ALA A 88 61.31 -38.80 -9.38
CA ALA A 88 60.08 -39.07 -10.13
C ALA A 88 59.07 -39.95 -9.37
N THR A 89 59.48 -40.75 -8.38
CA THR A 89 58.52 -41.50 -7.56
C THR A 89 57.63 -40.59 -6.70
N PHE A 90 58.05 -39.34 -6.46
CA PHE A 90 57.26 -38.35 -5.73
C PHE A 90 56.19 -37.66 -6.59
N GLU A 91 56.10 -37.97 -7.89
CA GLU A 91 55.04 -37.46 -8.79
C GLU A 91 53.64 -37.85 -8.31
N GLN A 92 53.50 -38.95 -7.57
CA GLN A 92 52.23 -39.31 -6.92
C GLN A 92 51.72 -38.25 -5.92
N TYR A 93 52.59 -37.36 -5.46
CA TYR A 93 52.27 -36.20 -4.62
C TYR A 93 52.36 -34.87 -5.39
N ALA A 94 52.32 -34.89 -6.73
CA ALA A 94 52.42 -33.71 -7.59
C ALA A 94 51.47 -32.58 -7.18
N VAL A 95 50.25 -32.92 -6.74
CA VAL A 95 49.24 -31.95 -6.28
C VAL A 95 49.70 -31.16 -5.05
N LEU A 96 50.51 -31.77 -4.17
CA LEU A 96 51.13 -31.11 -3.01
C LEU A 96 52.42 -30.35 -3.40
N ILE A 97 53.18 -30.88 -4.36
CA ILE A 97 54.41 -30.26 -4.89
C ILE A 97 54.09 -28.95 -5.61
N THR A 98 53.08 -28.96 -6.48
CA THR A 98 52.63 -27.82 -7.29
C THR A 98 51.70 -26.85 -6.57
N LYS A 99 51.36 -27.13 -5.30
CA LYS A 99 50.35 -26.40 -4.49
C LYS A 99 48.94 -26.37 -5.09
N GLN A 100 48.65 -27.24 -6.06
CA GLN A 100 47.28 -27.40 -6.56
C GLN A 100 46.32 -27.80 -5.42
N ALA A 101 46.80 -28.57 -4.43
CA ALA A 101 46.00 -28.95 -3.26
C ALA A 101 45.48 -27.73 -2.46
N ASP A 102 46.29 -26.68 -2.34
CA ASP A 102 45.88 -25.45 -1.65
C ASP A 102 44.73 -24.75 -2.41
N THR A 103 44.80 -24.77 -3.74
CA THR A 103 43.75 -24.22 -4.62
C THR A 103 42.48 -25.07 -4.57
N ASP A 104 42.60 -26.39 -4.55
CA ASP A 104 41.47 -27.31 -4.46
C ASP A 104 40.72 -27.12 -3.13
N VAL A 105 41.46 -26.99 -2.01
CA VAL A 105 40.88 -26.69 -0.69
C VAL A 105 40.20 -25.34 -0.69
N GLU A 106 40.77 -24.31 -1.31
CA GLU A 106 40.11 -23.00 -1.44
C GLU A 106 38.81 -23.06 -2.22
N GLN A 107 38.79 -23.79 -3.34
CA GLN A 107 37.57 -23.97 -4.12
C GLN A 107 36.49 -24.72 -3.34
N PHE A 108 36.87 -25.75 -2.59
CA PHE A 108 35.97 -26.48 -1.70
C PHE A 108 35.41 -25.57 -0.59
N LEU A 109 36.26 -24.79 0.09
CA LEU A 109 35.84 -23.87 1.15
C LEU A 109 34.91 -22.74 0.69
N ASN A 110 34.94 -22.41 -0.60
CA ASN A 110 34.07 -21.40 -1.23
C ASN A 110 32.69 -21.94 -1.63
N GLN A 111 32.46 -23.25 -1.52
CA GLN A 111 31.19 -23.91 -1.82
C GLN A 111 30.52 -24.37 -0.52
N GLU A 112 29.20 -24.60 -0.59
CA GLU A 112 28.46 -25.21 0.51
C GLU A 112 28.58 -26.73 0.46
N HIS A 113 28.99 -27.32 1.58
CA HIS A 113 29.20 -28.75 1.72
C HIS A 113 28.65 -29.23 3.07
N SER A 114 28.27 -30.50 3.13
CA SER A 114 27.81 -31.10 4.37
C SER A 114 28.99 -31.38 5.31
N PHE A 115 28.74 -31.47 6.62
CA PHE A 115 29.76 -31.86 7.59
C PHE A 115 30.47 -33.17 7.20
N ASN A 116 29.73 -34.13 6.64
CA ASN A 116 30.30 -35.41 6.22
C ASN A 116 31.25 -35.27 5.01
N ASP A 117 31.01 -34.31 4.11
CA ASP A 117 31.92 -34.04 2.99
C ASP A 117 33.25 -33.47 3.51
N TYR A 118 33.19 -32.56 4.49
CA TYR A 118 34.38 -32.07 5.19
C TYR A 118 35.14 -33.21 5.90
N VAL A 119 34.43 -34.12 6.58
CA VAL A 119 35.03 -35.30 7.23
C VAL A 119 35.81 -36.15 6.22
N GLN A 120 35.30 -36.34 5.01
CA GLN A 120 35.99 -37.10 3.97
C GLN A 120 37.27 -36.42 3.50
N GLU A 121 37.24 -35.11 3.25
CA GLU A 121 38.42 -34.35 2.84
C GLU A 121 39.49 -34.29 3.95
N VAL A 122 39.09 -34.12 5.22
CA VAL A 122 40.01 -34.19 6.37
C VAL A 122 40.68 -35.57 6.44
N ARG A 123 39.91 -36.66 6.33
CA ARG A 123 40.47 -38.03 6.34
C ARG A 123 41.43 -38.28 5.17
N LYS A 124 41.13 -37.75 3.99
CA LYS A 124 41.99 -37.83 2.81
C LYS A 124 43.35 -37.17 3.05
N TYR A 125 43.39 -35.95 3.60
CA TYR A 125 44.66 -35.29 3.90
C TYR A 125 45.38 -35.94 5.09
N LYS A 126 44.67 -36.38 6.12
CA LYS A 126 45.24 -37.14 7.23
C LYS A 126 45.94 -38.42 6.76
N GLY A 127 45.30 -39.19 5.87
CA GLY A 127 45.90 -40.37 5.25
C GLY A 127 47.14 -40.04 4.41
N LYS A 128 47.14 -38.92 3.67
CA LYS A 128 48.34 -38.45 2.94
C LYS A 128 49.48 -38.08 3.88
N ILE A 129 49.19 -37.43 5.01
CA ILE A 129 50.21 -37.07 6.02
C ILE A 129 50.85 -38.34 6.59
N GLU A 130 50.03 -39.33 6.96
CA GLU A 130 50.51 -40.62 7.48
C GLU A 130 51.37 -41.36 6.45
N ASP A 131 50.90 -41.44 5.19
CA ASP A 131 51.62 -42.09 4.11
C ASP A 131 52.99 -41.44 3.84
N ILE A 132 53.03 -40.11 3.70
CA ILE A 132 54.27 -39.35 3.46
C ILE A 132 55.24 -39.50 4.63
N THR A 133 54.75 -39.47 5.87
CA THR A 133 55.61 -39.43 7.07
C THR A 133 56.18 -40.79 7.42
N TYR A 134 55.40 -41.86 7.25
CA TYR A 134 55.74 -43.19 7.78
C TYR A 134 56.10 -44.22 6.69
N ASN A 135 55.56 -44.10 5.47
CA ASN A 135 55.78 -45.12 4.43
C ASN A 135 56.93 -44.78 3.48
N LEU A 136 57.39 -43.53 3.44
CA LEU A 136 58.48 -43.11 2.54
C LEU A 136 59.87 -43.34 3.14
N GLU A 137 60.78 -43.86 2.30
CA GLU A 137 62.19 -44.06 2.67
C GLU A 137 62.91 -42.71 2.84
N LYS A 138 63.50 -42.50 4.02
CA LYS A 138 64.18 -41.24 4.36
C LYS A 138 65.55 -41.09 3.72
N VAL A 139 66.22 -42.21 3.47
CA VAL A 139 67.56 -42.26 2.87
C VAL A 139 67.59 -43.41 1.88
N VAL A 140 67.93 -43.10 0.63
CA VAL A 140 67.93 -44.07 -0.46
C VAL A 140 69.26 -44.03 -1.19
N ARG A 141 69.89 -45.18 -1.36
CA ARG A 141 71.12 -45.30 -2.16
C ARG A 141 70.80 -45.70 -3.59
N ARG A 142 71.33 -44.96 -4.56
CA ARG A 142 71.21 -45.22 -6.01
C ARG A 142 72.58 -45.03 -6.66
N GLY A 143 73.18 -46.15 -7.07
CA GLY A 143 74.52 -46.14 -7.65
C GLY A 143 75.55 -45.52 -6.71
N MET A 144 76.21 -44.47 -7.18
CA MET A 144 77.20 -43.70 -6.42
C MET A 144 76.61 -42.65 -5.46
N PHE A 145 75.29 -42.43 -5.49
CA PHE A 145 74.63 -41.37 -4.72
C PHE A 145 73.83 -41.92 -3.53
N GLU A 146 73.88 -41.19 -2.42
CA GLU A 146 72.96 -41.35 -1.28
C GLU A 146 72.03 -40.14 -1.25
N ILE A 147 70.73 -40.39 -1.29
CA ILE A 147 69.69 -39.37 -1.39
C ILE A 147 69.00 -39.27 -0.05
N HIS A 148 69.13 -38.12 0.60
CA HIS A 148 68.40 -37.81 1.81
C HIS A 148 67.08 -37.10 1.46
N CYS A 149 65.96 -37.68 1.85
CA CYS A 149 64.60 -37.21 1.55
C CYS A 149 63.91 -36.52 2.73
N ASN A 150 64.57 -36.42 3.90
CA ASN A 150 63.99 -35.89 5.14
C ASN A 150 63.32 -34.51 4.97
N ASP A 151 63.99 -33.57 4.32
CA ASP A 151 63.49 -32.20 4.17
C ASP A 151 62.33 -32.12 3.18
N LEU A 152 62.38 -32.92 2.10
CA LEU A 152 61.26 -33.06 1.16
C LEU A 152 60.04 -33.67 1.85
N ILE A 153 60.20 -34.79 2.56
CA ILE A 153 59.13 -35.49 3.29
C ILE A 153 58.49 -34.53 4.30
N ARG A 154 59.31 -33.85 5.12
CA ARG A 154 58.81 -32.87 6.10
C ARG A 154 58.03 -31.74 5.42
N SER A 155 58.51 -31.23 4.29
CA SER A 155 57.85 -30.14 3.56
C SER A 155 56.51 -30.58 2.95
N LEU A 156 56.44 -31.79 2.38
CA LEU A 156 55.21 -32.34 1.81
C LEU A 156 54.16 -32.65 2.89
N ALA A 157 54.58 -33.27 3.99
CA ALA A 157 53.71 -33.52 5.14
C ALA A 157 53.13 -32.21 5.69
N LYS A 158 53.98 -31.18 5.84
CA LYS A 158 53.56 -29.84 6.31
C LYS A 158 52.55 -29.17 5.37
N ARG A 159 52.67 -29.35 4.05
CA ARG A 159 51.67 -28.83 3.09
C ARG A 159 50.33 -29.54 3.21
N ALA A 160 50.34 -30.87 3.32
CA ALA A 160 49.12 -31.65 3.54
C ALA A 160 48.45 -31.30 4.89
N GLU A 161 49.25 -31.08 5.93
CA GLU A 161 48.80 -30.60 7.25
C GLU A 161 48.18 -29.21 7.17
N ALA A 162 48.77 -28.28 6.42
CA ALA A 162 48.20 -26.95 6.21
C ALA A 162 46.82 -27.03 5.50
N CYS A 163 46.68 -27.85 4.45
CA CYS A 163 45.40 -28.12 3.80
C CYS A 163 44.35 -28.67 4.79
N MET A 164 44.72 -29.67 5.59
CA MET A 164 43.85 -30.27 6.59
C MET A 164 43.41 -29.26 7.66
N ASN A 165 44.34 -28.45 8.18
CA ASN A 165 44.05 -27.46 9.21
C ASN A 165 43.10 -26.38 8.72
N ARG A 166 43.20 -25.93 7.47
CA ARG A 166 42.24 -24.96 6.88
C ARG A 166 40.81 -25.50 6.85
N LEU A 167 40.65 -26.79 6.53
CA LEU A 167 39.35 -27.46 6.56
C LEU A 167 38.81 -27.54 8.00
N LEU A 168 39.65 -27.98 8.95
CA LEU A 168 39.29 -28.06 10.37
C LEU A 168 38.93 -26.70 10.96
N GLU A 169 39.68 -25.64 10.65
CA GLU A 169 39.40 -24.27 11.08
C GLU A 169 38.02 -23.80 10.60
N ARG A 170 37.64 -24.13 9.36
CA ARG A 170 36.30 -23.83 8.85
C ARG A 170 35.22 -24.63 9.60
N MET A 171 35.42 -25.93 9.80
CA MET A 171 34.46 -26.76 10.53
C MET A 171 34.26 -26.27 11.98
N VAL A 172 35.34 -25.87 12.67
CA VAL A 172 35.26 -25.30 14.02
C VAL A 172 34.47 -24.00 14.03
N LYS A 173 34.68 -23.14 13.02
CA LYS A 173 33.91 -21.89 12.89
C LYS A 173 32.43 -22.17 12.64
N ASP A 174 32.10 -23.04 11.69
CA ASP A 174 30.71 -23.34 11.35
C ASP A 174 29.97 -23.99 12.54
N HIS A 175 30.65 -24.87 13.30
CA HIS A 175 30.13 -25.44 14.56
C HIS A 175 29.89 -24.36 15.62
N ARG A 176 30.81 -23.40 15.77
CA ARG A 176 30.66 -22.26 16.68
C ARG A 176 29.43 -21.43 16.32
N ASP A 177 29.31 -21.02 15.06
CA ASP A 177 28.23 -20.17 14.58
C ASP A 177 26.86 -20.87 14.76
N SER A 178 26.78 -22.16 14.45
CA SER A 178 25.59 -23.00 14.71
C SER A 178 25.26 -23.12 16.20
N GLY A 179 26.28 -23.26 17.05
CA GLY A 179 26.13 -23.34 18.50
C GLY A 179 25.61 -22.04 19.12
N GLU A 180 26.11 -20.87 18.69
CA GLU A 180 25.58 -19.56 19.10
C GLU A 180 24.11 -19.39 18.68
N GLU A 181 23.77 -19.80 17.46
CA GLU A 181 22.39 -19.75 16.98
C GLU A 181 21.46 -20.63 17.84
N LEU A 182 21.88 -21.86 18.14
CA LEU A 182 21.13 -22.79 18.99
C LEU A 182 20.92 -22.22 20.40
N ILE A 183 21.97 -21.70 21.03
CA ILE A 183 21.88 -21.04 22.34
C ILE A 183 20.86 -19.90 22.29
N GLY A 184 20.95 -19.02 21.31
CA GLY A 184 20.03 -17.89 21.17
C GLY A 184 18.57 -18.30 20.90
N GLN A 185 18.32 -19.48 20.34
CA GLN A 185 16.96 -20.03 20.22
C GLN A 185 16.43 -20.51 21.58
N PHE A 186 17.24 -21.21 22.37
CA PHE A 186 16.85 -21.61 23.73
C PHE A 186 16.64 -20.41 24.66
N GLU A 187 17.52 -19.42 24.63
CA GLU A 187 17.43 -18.20 25.44
C GLU A 187 16.11 -17.45 25.20
N ARG A 188 15.73 -17.26 23.93
CA ARG A 188 14.45 -16.60 23.58
C ARG A 188 13.24 -17.33 24.14
N ILE A 189 13.23 -18.65 24.10
CA ILE A 189 12.13 -19.46 24.66
C ILE A 189 12.11 -19.32 26.18
N ALA A 190 13.28 -19.39 26.83
CA ALA A 190 13.39 -19.27 28.28
C ALA A 190 13.00 -17.88 28.79
N GLU A 191 13.44 -16.81 28.13
CA GLU A 191 13.04 -15.43 28.45
C GLU A 191 11.53 -15.23 28.34
N GLN A 192 10.91 -15.76 27.28
CA GLN A 192 9.46 -15.69 27.12
C GLN A 192 8.71 -16.56 28.15
N ALA A 193 9.30 -17.66 28.61
CA ALA A 193 8.75 -18.50 29.67
C ALA A 193 8.71 -17.77 31.02
N VAL A 194 9.76 -17.03 31.37
CA VAL A 194 9.83 -16.33 32.67
C VAL A 194 9.11 -14.96 32.63
N ARG A 195 8.68 -14.49 31.45
CA ARG A 195 7.93 -13.23 31.32
C ARG A 195 6.60 -13.31 32.08
N THR A 196 6.40 -12.35 32.98
CA THR A 196 5.16 -12.21 33.72
C THR A 196 4.11 -11.50 32.85
N PRO A 197 2.96 -12.14 32.54
CA PRO A 197 1.91 -11.52 31.74
C PRO A 197 1.24 -10.38 32.50
N MET A 198 0.92 -9.29 31.78
CA MET A 198 0.25 -8.10 32.30
C MET A 198 -1.24 -8.07 32.00
N SER A 199 -1.72 -8.96 31.11
CA SER A 199 -3.13 -9.09 30.74
C SER A 199 -3.53 -10.54 30.48
N THR A 200 -4.84 -10.80 30.50
CA THR A 200 -5.39 -12.12 30.14
C THR A 200 -5.04 -12.52 28.71
N ALA A 201 -5.12 -11.58 27.75
CA ALA A 201 -4.74 -11.85 26.36
C ALA A 201 -3.27 -12.26 26.23
N GLU A 202 -2.37 -11.53 26.90
CA GLU A 202 -0.94 -11.84 26.91
C GLU A 202 -0.66 -13.19 27.60
N LEU A 203 -1.36 -13.51 28.69
CA LEU A 203 -1.26 -14.81 29.35
C LEU A 203 -1.65 -15.95 28.40
N MET A 204 -2.73 -15.80 27.64
CA MET A 204 -3.18 -16.81 26.68
C MET A 204 -2.20 -16.96 25.50
N GLU A 205 -1.63 -15.86 25.01
CA GLU A 205 -0.61 -15.87 23.96
C GLU A 205 0.66 -16.60 24.42
N ILE A 206 1.17 -16.26 25.60
CA ILE A 206 2.37 -16.90 26.17
C ILE A 206 2.09 -18.41 26.39
N LYS A 207 0.93 -18.78 26.93
CA LYS A 207 0.53 -20.19 27.08
C LYS A 207 0.50 -20.94 25.75
N ALA A 208 -0.07 -20.34 24.71
CA ALA A 208 -0.13 -20.95 23.38
C ALA A 208 1.27 -21.11 22.76
N PHE A 209 2.10 -20.06 22.85
CA PHE A 209 3.48 -20.07 22.37
C PHE A 209 4.31 -21.17 23.06
N LEU A 210 4.21 -21.30 24.38
CA LEU A 210 5.00 -22.28 25.13
C LEU A 210 4.47 -23.70 24.95
N ALA A 211 3.15 -23.90 24.80
CA ALA A 211 2.59 -25.19 24.43
C ALA A 211 3.11 -25.66 23.05
N LYS A 212 3.15 -24.74 22.07
CA LYS A 212 3.74 -25.01 20.75
C LYS A 212 5.24 -25.28 20.85
N SER A 213 5.96 -24.45 21.61
CA SER A 213 7.41 -24.58 21.78
C SER A 213 7.78 -25.92 22.40
N LYS A 214 7.05 -26.36 23.44
CA LYS A 214 7.25 -27.65 24.11
C LYS A 214 6.97 -28.86 23.22
N THR A 215 6.02 -28.76 22.29
CA THR A 215 5.58 -29.88 21.46
C THR A 215 6.30 -29.98 20.12
N GLN A 216 6.78 -28.87 19.57
CA GLN A 216 7.38 -28.80 18.23
C GLN A 216 8.82 -28.29 18.27
N THR A 217 9.04 -27.11 18.84
CA THR A 217 10.33 -26.41 18.73
C THR A 217 11.43 -27.06 19.57
N ILE A 218 11.16 -27.40 20.83
CA ILE A 218 12.16 -28.03 21.72
C ILE A 218 12.63 -29.40 21.19
N PRO A 219 11.74 -30.32 20.76
CA PRO A 219 12.18 -31.57 20.16
C PRO A 219 13.06 -31.41 18.91
N ASP A 220 12.85 -30.35 18.12
CA ASP A 220 13.69 -30.04 16.96
C ASP A 220 15.08 -29.52 17.38
N LEU A 221 15.12 -28.62 18.36
CA LEU A 221 16.37 -28.13 18.95
C LEU A 221 17.18 -29.24 19.62
N GLU A 222 16.53 -30.17 20.31
CA GLU A 222 17.18 -31.35 20.90
C GLU A 222 17.83 -32.23 19.83
N LYS A 223 17.20 -32.43 18.67
CA LYS A 223 17.81 -33.16 17.55
C LYS A 223 19.04 -32.44 17.01
N ARG A 224 18.97 -31.12 16.85
CA ARG A 224 20.13 -30.30 16.43
C ARG A 224 21.26 -30.35 17.46
N LEU A 225 20.96 -30.39 18.76
CA LEU A 225 21.97 -30.58 19.81
C LEU A 225 22.66 -31.95 19.69
N VAL A 226 21.92 -33.02 19.37
CA VAL A 226 22.52 -34.34 19.15
C VAL A 226 23.49 -34.30 17.95
N GLN A 227 23.09 -33.64 16.86
CA GLN A 227 23.97 -33.45 15.69
C GLN A 227 25.24 -32.66 16.07
N ALA A 228 25.09 -31.52 16.75
CA ALA A 228 26.22 -30.72 17.22
C ALA A 228 27.15 -31.49 18.17
N LYS A 229 26.61 -32.43 18.97
CA LYS A 229 27.42 -33.31 19.81
C LYS A 229 28.29 -34.26 18.96
N ASP A 230 27.72 -34.86 17.92
CA ASP A 230 28.44 -35.78 17.04
C ASP A 230 29.52 -35.04 16.23
N GLU A 231 29.23 -33.81 15.79
CA GLU A 231 30.20 -32.91 15.15
C GLU A 231 31.36 -32.55 16.09
N LEU A 232 31.04 -32.19 17.35
CA LEU A 232 32.05 -31.86 18.36
C LEU A 232 32.99 -33.03 18.66
N ILE A 233 32.48 -34.26 18.74
CA ILE A 233 33.32 -35.46 18.97
C ILE A 233 34.36 -35.58 17.85
N PHE A 234 33.95 -35.44 16.59
CA PHE A 234 34.88 -35.49 15.47
C PHE A 234 35.93 -34.37 15.53
N LEU A 235 35.52 -33.15 15.90
CA LEU A 235 36.45 -32.02 16.02
C LEU A 235 37.47 -32.26 17.13
N LEU A 236 37.05 -32.74 18.31
CA LEU A 236 37.95 -33.07 19.41
C LEU A 236 38.98 -34.15 19.06
N ASP A 237 38.62 -35.11 18.20
CA ASP A 237 39.53 -36.16 17.74
C ASP A 237 40.58 -35.68 16.72
N ASN A 238 40.39 -34.50 16.10
CA ASN A 238 41.22 -34.03 14.98
C ASN A 238 41.83 -32.64 15.15
N THR A 239 41.35 -31.82 16.10
CA THR A 239 41.90 -30.49 16.37
C THR A 239 41.80 -30.12 17.85
N GLU A 240 42.73 -29.30 18.32
CA GLU A 240 42.62 -28.66 19.63
C GLU A 240 41.63 -27.50 19.57
N LEU A 241 40.65 -27.50 20.47
CA LEU A 241 39.66 -26.43 20.55
C LEU A 241 40.09 -25.37 21.58
N PRO A 242 39.98 -24.06 21.23
CA PRO A 242 40.17 -22.98 22.18
C PRO A 242 39.26 -23.11 23.41
N PRO A 243 39.71 -22.64 24.60
CA PRO A 243 38.88 -22.65 25.82
C PRO A 243 37.55 -21.90 25.68
N ALA A 244 37.47 -20.91 24.78
CA ALA A 244 36.22 -20.20 24.50
C ALA A 244 35.17 -21.12 23.87
N ASP A 245 35.56 -21.95 22.90
CA ASP A 245 34.67 -22.88 22.21
C ASP A 245 34.21 -24.00 23.15
N LEU A 246 35.10 -24.48 24.04
CA LEU A 246 34.73 -25.45 25.08
C LEU A 246 33.67 -24.89 26.04
N ARG A 247 33.78 -23.61 26.44
CA ARG A 247 32.76 -22.94 27.25
C ARG A 247 31.43 -22.78 26.51
N LEU A 248 31.48 -22.40 25.23
CA LEU A 248 30.29 -22.29 24.39
C LEU A 248 29.57 -23.64 24.29
N ASN A 249 30.30 -24.71 24.00
CA ASN A 249 29.75 -26.07 23.95
C ASN A 249 29.14 -26.49 25.29
N THR A 250 29.80 -26.18 26.41
CA THR A 250 29.27 -26.46 27.75
C THR A 250 27.95 -25.72 27.98
N ASN A 251 27.87 -24.43 27.61
CA ASN A 251 26.62 -23.66 27.69
C ASN A 251 25.54 -24.28 26.80
N MET A 252 25.86 -24.56 25.53
CA MET A 252 24.95 -25.14 24.55
C MET A 252 24.30 -26.43 25.04
N PHE A 253 25.08 -27.39 25.54
CA PHE A 253 24.52 -28.67 26.02
C PHE A 253 23.80 -28.54 27.37
N SER A 254 24.17 -27.56 28.21
CA SER A 254 23.48 -27.33 29.49
C SER A 254 22.01 -26.94 29.33
N TRP A 255 21.60 -26.43 28.16
CA TRP A 255 20.21 -26.03 27.92
C TRP A 255 19.20 -27.17 28.03
N ILE A 256 19.60 -28.43 27.76
CA ILE A 256 18.74 -29.61 27.95
C ILE A 256 18.30 -29.74 29.41
N GLU A 257 19.19 -29.44 30.35
CA GLU A 257 18.90 -29.52 31.78
C GLU A 257 18.18 -28.27 32.30
N ARG A 258 18.45 -27.09 31.71
CA ARG A 258 17.88 -25.81 32.15
C ARG A 258 16.45 -25.59 31.68
N MET A 259 16.08 -26.07 30.48
CA MET A 259 14.76 -25.82 29.90
C MET A 259 13.59 -26.37 30.73
N PRO A 260 13.64 -27.60 31.29
CA PRO A 260 12.57 -28.11 32.14
C PRO A 260 12.25 -27.21 33.33
N ALA A 261 13.27 -26.68 34.00
CA ALA A 261 13.11 -25.76 35.13
C ALA A 261 12.45 -24.43 34.69
N ALA A 262 12.85 -23.88 33.54
CA ALA A 262 12.22 -22.67 33.00
C ALA A 262 10.73 -22.88 32.66
N PHE A 263 10.35 -24.06 32.14
CA PHE A 263 8.94 -24.38 31.88
C PHE A 263 8.13 -24.60 33.17
N GLU A 264 8.74 -25.15 34.22
CA GLU A 264 8.09 -25.32 35.53
C GLU A 264 7.86 -23.98 36.23
N GLU A 265 8.86 -23.08 36.16
CA GLU A 265 8.73 -21.69 36.63
C GLU A 265 7.60 -20.97 35.89
N HIS A 266 7.55 -21.09 34.55
CA HIS A 266 6.45 -20.53 33.77
C HIS A 266 5.10 -21.10 34.18
N ALA A 267 4.98 -22.41 34.35
CA ALA A 267 3.72 -23.05 34.75
C ALA A 267 3.22 -22.50 36.09
N THR A 268 4.14 -22.19 37.01
CA THR A 268 3.83 -21.55 38.29
C THR A 268 3.36 -20.11 38.10
N ILE A 269 4.10 -19.27 37.37
CA ILE A 269 3.74 -17.86 37.08
C ILE A 269 2.39 -17.79 36.37
N ALA A 270 2.18 -18.63 35.36
CA ALA A 270 0.96 -18.65 34.56
C ALA A 270 -0.25 -19.05 35.40
N LYS A 271 -0.10 -20.01 36.33
CA LYS A 271 -1.16 -20.43 37.24
C LYS A 271 -1.52 -19.31 38.23
N GLU A 272 -0.53 -18.69 38.87
CA GLU A 272 -0.76 -17.58 39.81
C GLU A 272 -1.41 -16.38 39.12
N LYS A 273 -0.94 -16.02 37.92
CA LYS A 273 -1.51 -14.90 37.16
C LYS A 273 -2.90 -15.20 36.62
N GLU A 274 -3.16 -16.44 36.21
CA GLU A 274 -4.50 -16.87 35.81
C GLU A 274 -5.50 -16.71 36.97
N GLU A 275 -5.11 -17.11 38.19
CA GLU A 275 -5.95 -16.95 39.39
C GLU A 275 -6.19 -15.47 39.71
N GLN A 276 -5.12 -14.65 39.71
CA GLN A 276 -5.23 -13.21 39.91
C GLN A 276 -6.13 -12.52 38.87
N PHE A 277 -6.04 -12.90 37.60
CA PHE A 277 -6.88 -12.32 36.55
C PHE A 277 -8.33 -12.77 36.64
N LYS A 278 -8.59 -14.02 37.02
CA LYS A 278 -9.96 -14.51 37.28
C LYS A 278 -10.61 -13.77 38.45
N GLU A 279 -9.89 -13.59 39.56
CA GLU A 279 -10.36 -12.80 40.71
C GLU A 279 -10.60 -11.34 40.33
N ALA A 280 -9.66 -10.72 39.61
CA ALA A 280 -9.79 -9.35 39.15
C ALA A 280 -10.97 -9.16 38.19
N LEU A 281 -11.20 -10.09 37.26
CA LEU A 281 -12.35 -10.07 36.35
C LEU A 281 -13.66 -10.19 37.13
N THR A 282 -13.71 -11.08 38.13
CA THR A 282 -14.88 -11.25 38.98
C THR A 282 -15.22 -9.96 39.71
N LEU A 283 -14.22 -9.33 40.35
CA LEU A 283 -14.39 -8.06 41.05
C LEU A 283 -14.79 -6.91 40.11
N LYS A 284 -14.21 -6.85 38.89
CA LYS A 284 -14.59 -5.85 37.87
C LYS A 284 -16.05 -6.02 37.46
N ARG A 285 -16.52 -7.26 37.28
CA ARG A 285 -17.91 -7.56 36.91
C ARG A 285 -18.87 -7.17 38.03
N GLU A 286 -18.55 -7.48 39.29
CA GLU A 286 -19.35 -7.06 40.45
C GLU A 286 -19.49 -5.53 40.52
N ARG A 287 -18.37 -4.81 40.45
CA ARG A 287 -18.38 -3.34 40.41
C ARG A 287 -19.16 -2.77 39.23
N PHE A 288 -19.08 -3.43 38.08
CA PHE A 288 -19.83 -3.00 36.90
C PHE A 288 -21.34 -3.17 37.07
N VAL A 289 -21.80 -4.18 37.80
CA VAL A 289 -23.22 -4.30 38.16
C VAL A 289 -23.64 -3.11 39.03
N GLU A 290 -22.85 -2.73 40.03
CA GLU A 290 -23.10 -1.53 40.85
C GLU A 290 -23.11 -0.24 40.02
N GLU A 291 -22.22 -0.12 39.02
CA GLU A 291 -22.22 1.00 38.07
C GLU A 291 -23.52 1.08 37.26
N LEU A 292 -24.02 -0.06 36.76
CA LEU A 292 -25.29 -0.13 36.03
C LEU A 292 -26.49 0.22 36.92
N GLU A 293 -26.48 -0.21 38.19
CA GLU A 293 -27.48 0.20 39.18
C GLU A 293 -27.44 1.72 39.42
N ASN A 294 -26.24 2.31 39.49
CA ASN A 294 -26.08 3.75 39.60
C ASN A 294 -26.56 4.52 38.35
N TYR A 295 -26.37 3.96 37.14
CA TYR A 295 -26.96 4.54 35.93
C TYR A 295 -28.48 4.48 35.97
N THR A 296 -29.05 3.38 36.46
CA THR A 296 -30.50 3.25 36.65
C THR A 296 -31.04 4.30 37.62
N LYS A 297 -30.39 4.50 38.77
CA LYS A 297 -30.74 5.58 39.71
C LYS A 297 -30.69 6.96 39.06
N GLN A 298 -29.66 7.25 38.25
CA GLN A 298 -29.57 8.52 37.52
C GLN A 298 -30.70 8.72 36.49
N VAL A 299 -31.22 7.65 35.89
CA VAL A 299 -32.40 7.69 35.02
C VAL A 299 -33.67 7.92 35.84
N GLU A 300 -33.79 7.29 37.01
CA GLU A 300 -34.91 7.50 37.93
C GLU A 300 -34.99 8.96 38.41
N GLU A 301 -33.86 9.61 38.68
CA GLU A 301 -33.81 11.05 39.02
C GLU A 301 -34.43 11.96 37.93
N LEU A 302 -34.45 11.53 36.66
CA LEU A 302 -35.09 12.29 35.57
C LEU A 302 -36.62 12.35 35.76
N GLN A 303 -37.21 11.46 36.54
CA GLN A 303 -38.65 11.48 36.88
C GLN A 303 -39.05 12.73 37.67
N GLU A 304 -38.13 13.33 38.40
CA GLU A 304 -38.39 14.53 39.22
C GLU A 304 -38.14 15.83 38.44
N MET A 305 -37.50 15.76 37.27
CA MET A 305 -37.11 16.92 36.47
C MET A 305 -38.26 17.44 35.59
N GLY A 306 -39.00 18.42 36.11
CA GLY A 306 -40.19 19.00 35.48
C GLY A 306 -40.06 20.44 34.95
N ASN A 307 -38.89 21.09 35.08
CA ASN A 307 -38.73 22.51 34.74
C ASN A 307 -38.32 22.73 33.27
N ILE A 308 -39.20 23.35 32.47
CA ILE A 308 -38.97 23.65 31.05
C ILE A 308 -37.76 24.56 30.84
N LYS A 309 -37.49 25.50 31.76
CA LYS A 309 -36.35 26.43 31.62
C LYS A 309 -34.99 25.74 31.68
N GLU A 310 -34.93 24.53 32.23
CA GLU A 310 -33.71 23.73 32.34
C GLU A 310 -33.63 22.61 31.29
N LEU A 311 -34.50 22.61 30.27
CA LEU A 311 -34.50 21.61 29.19
C LEU A 311 -33.12 21.33 28.58
N PRO A 312 -32.29 22.34 28.24
CA PRO A 312 -30.94 22.09 27.72
C PRO A 312 -30.04 21.35 28.71
N ARG A 313 -30.19 21.60 30.01
CA ARG A 313 -29.42 20.94 31.08
C ARG A 313 -29.86 19.48 31.22
N TYR A 314 -31.16 19.22 31.21
CA TYR A 314 -31.71 17.86 31.31
C TYR A 314 -31.37 17.02 30.07
N HIS A 315 -31.44 17.61 28.88
CA HIS A 315 -31.02 16.97 27.64
C HIS A 315 -29.54 16.54 27.72
N LYS A 316 -28.64 17.44 28.14
CA LYS A 316 -27.22 17.11 28.34
C LYS A 316 -27.01 15.98 29.37
N LYS A 317 -27.76 15.98 30.48
CA LYS A 317 -27.68 14.91 31.49
C LYS A 317 -28.13 13.57 30.90
N ALA A 318 -29.24 13.54 30.15
CA ALA A 318 -29.74 12.34 29.49
C ALA A 318 -28.75 11.80 28.43
N GLN A 319 -28.19 12.68 27.58
CA GLN A 319 -27.16 12.31 26.60
C GLN A 319 -25.91 11.74 27.28
N HIS A 320 -25.50 12.30 28.42
CA HIS A 320 -24.35 11.78 29.16
C HIS A 320 -24.60 10.37 29.73
N ILE A 321 -25.82 10.09 30.18
CA ILE A 321 -26.20 8.73 30.62
C ILE A 321 -26.23 7.78 29.42
N GLU A 322 -26.76 8.20 28.27
CA GLU A 322 -26.77 7.39 27.04
C GLU A 322 -25.34 7.03 26.58
N GLN A 323 -24.42 8.00 26.62
CA GLN A 323 -23.00 7.76 26.32
C GLN A 323 -22.38 6.75 27.28
N LYS A 324 -22.65 6.85 28.59
CA LYS A 324 -22.21 5.85 29.59
C LYS A 324 -22.76 4.46 29.31
N LEU A 325 -24.04 4.34 28.94
CA LEU A 325 -24.67 3.07 28.57
C LEU A 325 -24.15 2.50 27.25
N THR A 326 -23.63 3.35 26.37
CA THR A 326 -22.96 2.93 25.12
C THR A 326 -21.57 2.38 25.43
N GLN A 327 -20.77 3.10 26.21
CA GLN A 327 -19.46 2.62 26.70
C GLN A 327 -19.60 1.34 27.55
N ALA A 328 -20.69 1.22 28.30
CA ALA A 328 -21.01 0.00 29.03
C ALA A 328 -21.21 -1.22 28.11
N ALA A 329 -21.74 -1.04 26.89
CA ALA A 329 -21.88 -2.13 25.92
C ALA A 329 -20.51 -2.62 25.42
N GLU A 330 -19.58 -1.70 25.13
CA GLU A 330 -18.21 -2.03 24.74
C GLU A 330 -17.47 -2.77 25.88
N ARG A 331 -17.66 -2.35 27.13
CA ARG A 331 -17.08 -3.04 28.30
C ARG A 331 -17.64 -4.45 28.48
N ILE A 332 -18.93 -4.67 28.23
CA ILE A 332 -19.54 -6.01 28.27
C ILE A 332 -18.89 -6.92 27.24
N GLU A 333 -18.64 -6.43 26.02
CA GLU A 333 -17.94 -7.21 25.00
C GLU A 333 -16.52 -7.57 25.45
N GLN A 334 -15.78 -6.63 26.05
CA GLN A 334 -14.46 -6.90 26.61
C GLN A 334 -14.48 -7.97 27.72
N PHE A 335 -15.46 -7.92 28.62
CA PHE A 335 -15.64 -8.96 29.63
C PHE A 335 -15.93 -10.32 29.00
N ASN A 336 -16.81 -10.38 28.00
CA ASN A 336 -17.16 -11.64 27.32
C ASN A 336 -15.95 -12.26 26.60
N VAL A 337 -15.07 -11.45 26.00
CA VAL A 337 -13.82 -11.93 25.39
C VAL A 337 -12.86 -12.49 26.45
N GLU A 338 -12.77 -11.82 27.61
CA GLU A 338 -11.94 -12.28 28.74
C GLU A 338 -12.52 -13.56 29.37
N GLU A 339 -13.84 -13.69 29.45
CA GLU A 339 -14.56 -14.90 29.88
C GLU A 339 -14.32 -16.08 28.94
N ASP A 340 -14.46 -15.87 27.63
CA ASP A 340 -14.21 -16.90 26.62
C ASP A 340 -12.75 -17.40 26.67
N SER A 341 -11.80 -16.48 26.93
CA SER A 341 -10.39 -16.83 27.14
C SER A 341 -10.20 -17.82 28.30
N PHE A 342 -11.00 -17.69 29.36
CA PHE A 342 -11.04 -18.63 30.48
C PHE A 342 -12.03 -19.79 30.31
N LYS A 343 -12.72 -19.87 29.16
CA LYS A 343 -13.78 -20.83 28.85
C LYS A 343 -14.96 -20.75 29.82
N TRP A 344 -15.29 -19.54 30.27
CA TRP A 344 -16.47 -19.25 31.07
C TRP A 344 -17.67 -18.99 30.17
N ASP A 345 -18.87 -19.22 30.68
CA ASP A 345 -20.10 -18.83 30.00
C ASP A 345 -20.22 -17.30 29.97
N ALA A 346 -20.61 -16.76 28.82
CA ALA A 346 -20.75 -15.32 28.63
C ALA A 346 -21.81 -14.73 29.57
N THR A 347 -21.43 -13.69 30.30
CA THR A 347 -22.33 -13.05 31.26
C THR A 347 -23.28 -12.07 30.59
N ASN A 348 -24.58 -12.23 30.86
CA ASN A 348 -25.60 -11.34 30.36
C ASN A 348 -25.88 -10.20 31.35
N TYR A 349 -25.93 -8.97 30.84
CA TYR A 349 -26.24 -7.75 31.62
C TYR A 349 -27.58 -7.12 31.19
N PRO A 350 -28.73 -7.76 31.50
CA PRO A 350 -30.04 -7.28 31.06
C PRO A 350 -30.37 -5.90 31.62
N LEU A 351 -29.84 -5.56 32.80
CA LEU A 351 -30.06 -4.26 33.45
C LEU A 351 -29.67 -3.10 32.53
N ARG A 352 -28.53 -3.19 31.81
CA ARG A 352 -28.10 -2.15 30.86
C ARG A 352 -29.17 -1.85 29.80
N GLN A 353 -29.75 -2.89 29.21
CA GLN A 353 -30.79 -2.72 28.19
C GLN A 353 -32.09 -2.20 28.80
N GLN A 354 -32.44 -2.64 30.00
CA GLN A 354 -33.60 -2.12 30.74
C GLN A 354 -33.43 -0.62 31.04
N THR A 355 -32.27 -0.20 31.57
CA THR A 355 -31.94 1.20 31.85
C THR A 355 -31.98 2.05 30.58
N LEU A 356 -31.44 1.54 29.47
CA LEU A 356 -31.50 2.24 28.18
C LEU A 356 -32.94 2.42 27.72
N ASN A 357 -33.75 1.36 27.76
CA ASN A 357 -35.17 1.43 27.40
C ASN A 357 -35.95 2.42 28.28
N GLN A 358 -35.60 2.53 29.57
CA GLN A 358 -36.17 3.53 30.49
C GLN A 358 -35.71 4.95 30.16
N LEU A 359 -34.46 5.17 29.75
CA LEU A 359 -33.90 6.48 29.40
C LEU A 359 -34.48 7.06 28.09
N GLN A 360 -34.73 6.21 27.09
CA GLN A 360 -35.09 6.63 25.73
C GLN A 360 -36.27 7.64 25.66
N PRO A 361 -37.40 7.43 26.36
CA PRO A 361 -38.49 8.41 26.39
C PRO A 361 -38.07 9.78 26.93
N TYR A 362 -37.19 9.84 27.94
CA TYR A 362 -36.73 11.10 28.53
C TYR A 362 -35.82 11.85 27.58
N LEU A 363 -34.87 11.13 26.96
CA LEU A 363 -33.98 11.70 25.96
C LEU A 363 -34.81 12.32 24.82
N LYS A 364 -35.79 11.58 24.29
CA LYS A 364 -36.66 12.07 23.23
C LYS A 364 -37.47 13.28 23.66
N LEU A 365 -38.00 13.32 24.88
CA LEU A 365 -38.73 14.48 25.40
C LEU A 365 -37.85 15.72 25.49
N TYR A 366 -36.65 15.59 26.06
CA TYR A 366 -35.75 16.72 26.24
C TYR A 366 -35.18 17.22 24.91
N GLU A 367 -34.81 16.31 24.00
CA GLU A 367 -34.39 16.63 22.64
C GLU A 367 -35.50 17.40 21.91
N THR A 368 -36.71 16.84 21.85
CA THR A 368 -37.88 17.47 21.20
C THR A 368 -38.17 18.85 21.80
N GLY A 369 -38.09 18.99 23.12
CA GLY A 369 -38.31 20.26 23.80
C GLY A 369 -37.24 21.31 23.49
N VAL A 370 -35.95 20.93 23.45
CA VAL A 370 -34.85 21.83 23.09
C VAL A 370 -34.95 22.24 21.62
N GLU A 371 -35.16 21.28 20.72
CA GLU A 371 -35.33 21.53 19.29
C GLU A 371 -36.50 22.49 19.03
N PHE A 372 -37.68 22.21 19.58
CA PHE A 372 -38.84 23.07 19.43
C PHE A 372 -38.58 24.47 20.01
N THR A 373 -37.95 24.59 21.18
CA THR A 373 -37.67 25.91 21.78
C THR A 373 -36.72 26.73 20.91
N ASN A 374 -35.68 26.11 20.36
CA ASN A 374 -34.75 26.78 19.45
C ASN A 374 -35.44 27.17 18.15
N LYS A 375 -36.22 26.27 17.56
CA LYS A 375 -37.00 26.52 16.34
C LYS A 375 -38.04 27.61 16.53
N LEU A 376 -38.69 27.65 17.69
CA LEU A 376 -39.64 28.70 18.04
C LEU A 376 -38.96 30.07 18.03
N ILE A 377 -37.75 30.19 18.60
CA ILE A 377 -36.95 31.42 18.54
C ILE A 377 -36.59 31.76 17.09
N GLU A 378 -36.10 30.79 16.30
CA GLU A 378 -35.77 31.00 14.89
C GLU A 378 -36.98 31.48 14.06
N TRP A 379 -38.16 30.91 14.28
CA TRP A 379 -39.37 31.28 13.54
C TRP A 379 -39.98 32.60 14.01
N THR A 380 -39.79 32.97 15.28
CA THR A 380 -40.40 34.18 15.86
C THR A 380 -39.52 35.42 15.75
N GLU A 381 -38.21 35.26 15.95
CA GLU A 381 -37.23 36.34 16.00
C GLU A 381 -36.31 36.37 14.78
N GLY A 382 -36.19 35.27 14.04
CA GLY A 382 -35.30 35.15 12.89
C GLY A 382 -35.77 35.91 11.64
N PRO A 383 -34.88 36.06 10.63
CA PRO A 383 -35.21 36.75 9.39
C PRO A 383 -36.31 36.02 8.62
N ARG A 384 -37.30 36.79 8.16
CA ARG A 384 -38.44 36.31 7.37
C ARG A 384 -38.05 35.38 6.22
N ASP A 385 -37.03 35.75 5.44
CA ASP A 385 -36.64 35.00 4.24
C ASP A 385 -36.10 33.59 4.52
N LYS A 386 -35.68 33.32 5.77
CA LYS A 386 -35.21 32.00 6.19
C LYS A 386 -36.32 31.10 6.72
N VAL A 387 -37.50 31.65 7.00
CA VAL A 387 -38.64 30.91 7.56
C VAL A 387 -39.52 30.44 6.41
N GLN A 388 -39.42 29.15 6.08
CA GLN A 388 -40.23 28.52 5.03
C GLN A 388 -41.58 28.08 5.60
N PRO A 389 -42.72 28.63 5.14
CA PRO A 389 -44.02 28.36 5.74
C PRO A 389 -44.41 26.88 5.78
N ASP A 390 -44.26 26.16 4.66
CA ASP A 390 -44.61 24.73 4.56
C ASP A 390 -43.78 23.85 5.51
N GLN A 391 -42.49 24.14 5.64
CA GLN A 391 -41.59 23.40 6.55
C GLN A 391 -41.99 23.65 8.01
N VAL A 392 -42.34 24.90 8.36
CA VAL A 392 -42.77 25.25 9.72
C VAL A 392 -44.05 24.50 10.08
N GLU A 393 -45.04 24.42 9.19
CA GLU A 393 -46.27 23.66 9.41
C GLU A 393 -45.99 22.17 9.62
N GLN A 394 -45.12 21.59 8.79
CA GLN A 394 -44.71 20.20 8.92
C GLN A 394 -44.02 19.93 10.26
N ASP A 395 -43.08 20.79 10.65
CA ASP A 395 -42.32 20.65 11.90
C ASP A 395 -43.23 20.79 13.12
N VAL A 396 -44.12 21.79 13.13
CA VAL A 396 -45.14 21.97 14.19
C VAL A 396 -46.05 20.74 14.31
N GLY A 397 -46.53 20.20 13.18
CA GLY A 397 -47.32 18.96 13.16
C GLY A 397 -46.53 17.73 13.62
N ASN A 398 -45.22 17.68 13.38
CA ASN A 398 -44.34 16.64 13.90
C ASN A 398 -44.17 16.76 15.42
N TYR A 399 -43.86 17.95 15.92
CA TYR A 399 -43.71 18.22 17.35
C TYR A 399 -45.00 17.91 18.12
N GLU A 400 -46.16 18.31 17.61
CA GLU A 400 -47.46 18.01 18.22
C GLU A 400 -47.69 16.48 18.36
N ARG A 401 -47.46 15.73 17.28
CA ARG A 401 -47.62 14.26 17.26
C ARG A 401 -46.62 13.57 18.19
N GLN A 402 -45.37 14.02 18.21
CA GLN A 402 -44.33 13.45 19.06
C GLN A 402 -44.61 13.73 20.54
N LEU A 403 -44.93 14.98 20.90
CA LEU A 403 -45.26 15.36 22.28
C LEU A 403 -46.54 14.68 22.78
N PHE A 404 -47.53 14.46 21.91
CA PHE A 404 -48.72 13.68 22.26
C PHE A 404 -48.40 12.21 22.62
N LYS A 405 -47.51 11.57 21.84
CA LYS A 405 -47.05 10.21 22.13
C LYS A 405 -46.26 10.16 23.44
N LEU A 406 -45.34 11.10 23.65
CA LEU A 406 -44.54 11.20 24.87
C LEU A 406 -45.41 11.47 26.11
N GLU A 407 -46.38 12.36 26.01
CA GLU A 407 -47.35 12.65 27.07
C GLU A 407 -48.08 11.38 27.53
N ARG A 408 -48.48 10.51 26.58
CA ARG A 408 -49.09 9.20 26.88
C ARG A 408 -48.10 8.19 27.46
N GLN A 409 -46.86 8.18 26.98
CA GLN A 409 -45.82 7.26 27.49
C GLN A 409 -45.46 7.57 28.95
N PHE A 410 -45.51 8.84 29.36
CA PHE A 410 -45.25 9.27 30.74
C PHE A 410 -46.48 9.23 31.67
N ASN A 411 -47.50 8.41 31.38
CA ASN A 411 -48.71 8.34 32.21
C ASN A 411 -48.43 8.09 33.70
N ASN A 412 -47.39 7.33 34.01
CA ASN A 412 -46.98 6.97 35.37
C ASN A 412 -45.96 7.96 35.98
N ASN A 413 -45.48 8.95 35.21
CA ASN A 413 -44.44 9.90 35.62
C ASN A 413 -44.98 11.35 35.53
N PRO A 414 -45.45 11.93 36.66
CA PRO A 414 -46.17 13.19 36.65
C PRO A 414 -45.38 14.40 36.12
N GLN A 415 -44.07 14.52 36.42
CA GLN A 415 -43.29 15.70 36.03
C GLN A 415 -42.93 15.72 34.53
N PRO A 416 -42.38 14.65 33.92
CA PRO A 416 -42.15 14.59 32.48
C PRO A 416 -43.44 14.73 31.68
N ARG A 417 -44.56 14.16 32.18
CA ARG A 417 -45.88 14.32 31.56
C ARG A 417 -46.34 15.77 31.55
N LYS A 418 -46.23 16.48 32.69
CA LYS A 418 -46.55 17.91 32.77
C LYS A 418 -45.67 18.74 31.83
N MET A 419 -44.39 18.40 31.71
CA MET A 419 -43.47 19.04 30.77
C MET A 419 -43.90 18.83 29.31
N ALA A 420 -44.17 17.58 28.92
CA ALA A 420 -44.65 17.23 27.59
C ALA A 420 -45.97 17.95 27.25
N ASN A 421 -46.91 18.00 28.20
CA ASN A 421 -48.17 18.70 28.04
C ASN A 421 -47.97 20.22 27.86
N ARG A 422 -47.13 20.86 28.68
CA ARG A 422 -46.81 22.30 28.54
C ARG A 422 -46.14 22.63 27.20
N LEU A 423 -45.17 21.83 26.76
CA LEU A 423 -44.56 21.98 25.43
C LEU A 423 -45.61 21.83 24.33
N ARG A 424 -46.53 20.87 24.48
CA ARG A 424 -47.62 20.67 23.53
C ARG A 424 -48.60 21.84 23.50
N VAL A 425 -48.90 22.45 24.65
CA VAL A 425 -49.70 23.69 24.73
C VAL A 425 -48.98 24.83 23.98
N GLN A 426 -47.67 25.01 24.20
CA GLN A 426 -46.88 26.02 23.46
C GLN A 426 -46.87 25.76 21.94
N VAL A 427 -46.77 24.49 21.52
CA VAL A 427 -46.91 24.10 20.11
C VAL A 427 -48.30 24.48 19.59
N GLY A 428 -49.36 24.25 20.38
CA GLY A 428 -50.73 24.63 20.03
C GLY A 428 -50.91 26.15 19.90
N GLU A 429 -50.41 26.93 20.87
CA GLU A 429 -50.42 28.40 20.83
C GLU A 429 -49.65 28.95 19.62
N PHE A 430 -48.55 28.30 19.23
CA PHE A 430 -47.82 28.66 18.02
C PHE A 430 -48.56 28.22 16.75
N LYS A 431 -49.27 27.09 16.78
CA LYS A 431 -50.07 26.59 15.66
C LYS A 431 -51.16 27.57 15.23
N GLU A 432 -51.76 28.28 16.17
CA GLU A 432 -52.74 29.36 15.89
C GLU A 432 -52.13 30.53 15.08
N LYS A 433 -50.81 30.68 15.12
CA LYS A 433 -50.06 31.72 14.38
C LYS A 433 -49.58 31.24 13.00
N LEU A 434 -49.72 29.95 12.67
CA LEU A 434 -49.33 29.43 11.35
C LEU A 434 -50.01 30.16 10.18
N PRO A 435 -51.31 30.53 10.23
CA PRO A 435 -51.92 31.29 9.15
C PRO A 435 -51.22 32.62 8.85
N LEU A 436 -50.65 33.29 9.86
CA LEU A 436 -49.84 34.50 9.67
C LEU A 436 -48.58 34.20 8.85
N ILE A 437 -47.89 33.10 9.17
CA ILE A 437 -46.68 32.68 8.46
C ILE A 437 -47.04 32.27 7.03
N GLN A 438 -48.04 31.42 6.85
CA GLN A 438 -48.48 30.95 5.53
C GLN A 438 -48.91 32.11 4.62
N THR A 439 -49.61 33.09 5.18
CA THR A 439 -50.08 34.23 4.41
C THR A 439 -48.96 35.21 4.14
N LEU A 440 -48.28 35.67 5.19
CA LEU A 440 -47.40 36.81 5.07
C LEU A 440 -46.00 36.39 4.67
N PHE A 441 -45.47 35.23 5.04
CA PHE A 441 -44.10 34.81 4.72
C PHE A 441 -43.98 34.13 3.36
N ASN A 442 -45.04 34.17 2.56
CA ASN A 442 -45.07 33.64 1.22
C ASN A 442 -43.99 34.31 0.32
N PRO A 443 -43.04 33.55 -0.25
CA PRO A 443 -41.99 34.08 -1.14
C PRO A 443 -42.54 34.62 -2.47
N GLY A 444 -43.79 34.30 -2.82
CA GLY A 444 -44.47 34.83 -4.00
C GLY A 444 -44.95 36.28 -3.86
N LEU A 445 -44.92 36.84 -2.66
CA LEU A 445 -45.32 38.23 -2.44
C LEU A 445 -44.33 39.19 -3.12
N ARG A 446 -44.88 40.24 -3.74
CA ARG A 446 -44.17 41.28 -4.51
C ARG A 446 -44.75 42.63 -4.11
N ASP A 447 -44.12 43.72 -4.53
CA ASP A 447 -44.53 45.08 -4.15
C ASP A 447 -46.03 45.35 -4.35
N ARG A 448 -46.61 44.93 -5.48
CA ARG A 448 -48.05 45.01 -5.75
C ARG A 448 -48.93 44.32 -4.69
N HIS A 449 -48.49 43.17 -4.17
CA HIS A 449 -49.21 42.42 -3.15
C HIS A 449 -49.08 43.12 -1.79
N TRP A 450 -47.91 43.68 -1.48
CA TRP A 450 -47.69 44.46 -0.27
C TRP A 450 -48.53 45.74 -0.23
N GLU A 451 -48.73 46.39 -1.37
CA GLU A 451 -49.65 47.53 -1.50
C GLU A 451 -51.11 47.12 -1.21
N GLN A 452 -51.56 45.99 -1.77
CA GLN A 452 -52.90 45.45 -1.49
C GLN A 452 -53.07 45.05 -0.03
N ILE A 453 -52.06 44.42 0.57
CA ILE A 453 -52.04 44.06 2.00
C ILE A 453 -52.09 45.33 2.86
N SER A 454 -51.31 46.37 2.53
CA SER A 454 -51.31 47.67 3.22
C SER A 454 -52.68 48.35 3.19
N LEU A 455 -53.39 48.27 2.06
CA LEU A 455 -54.75 48.80 1.92
C LEU A 455 -55.76 48.07 2.81
N ILE A 456 -55.62 46.75 2.97
CA ILE A 456 -56.52 45.95 3.82
C ILE A 456 -56.26 46.18 5.31
N ILE A 457 -54.99 46.31 5.70
CA ILE A 457 -54.58 46.58 7.08
C ILE A 457 -54.85 48.06 7.45
N GLY A 458 -54.89 48.97 6.47
CA GLY A 458 -55.15 50.39 6.68
C GLY A 458 -53.94 51.20 7.11
N GLN A 459 -52.74 50.61 7.08
CA GLN A 459 -51.45 51.27 7.31
C GLN A 459 -50.41 50.76 6.32
N PRO A 460 -49.38 51.57 5.96
CA PRO A 460 -48.28 51.11 5.13
C PRO A 460 -47.58 49.91 5.78
N PHE A 461 -47.61 48.76 5.11
CA PHE A 461 -46.97 47.53 5.55
C PHE A 461 -46.17 46.91 4.41
N LYS A 462 -44.85 47.09 4.49
CA LYS A 462 -43.88 46.42 3.63
C LYS A 462 -42.78 45.86 4.54
N PRO A 463 -42.57 44.53 4.56
CA PRO A 463 -41.49 43.93 5.33
C PRO A 463 -40.13 44.50 4.90
N ASP A 464 -39.33 44.86 5.89
CA ASP A 464 -37.90 45.15 5.76
C ASP A 464 -37.05 43.95 6.23
N ASP A 465 -35.73 44.06 6.09
CA ASP A 465 -34.78 43.01 6.49
C ASP A 465 -34.86 42.67 8.00
N ASP A 466 -35.39 43.58 8.81
CA ASP A 466 -35.57 43.43 10.25
C ASP A 466 -36.97 42.88 10.63
N THR A 467 -37.85 42.60 9.67
CA THR A 467 -39.21 42.13 9.93
C THR A 467 -39.21 40.65 10.31
N ASN A 468 -39.69 40.35 11.51
CA ASN A 468 -39.88 39.00 12.04
C ASN A 468 -41.34 38.76 12.48
N LEU A 469 -41.67 37.52 12.83
CA LEU A 469 -43.05 37.15 13.14
C LEU A 469 -43.55 37.84 14.42
N ASN A 470 -42.70 38.09 15.41
CA ASN A 470 -43.09 38.82 16.63
C ASN A 470 -43.58 40.24 16.30
N LYS A 471 -42.85 40.98 15.45
CA LYS A 471 -43.28 42.31 14.98
C LYS A 471 -44.63 42.25 14.25
N ILE A 472 -44.89 41.19 13.50
CA ILE A 472 -46.15 40.99 12.77
C ILE A 472 -47.31 40.65 13.72
N ILE A 473 -47.05 39.86 14.77
CA ILE A 473 -48.03 39.55 15.80
C ILE A 473 -48.43 40.82 16.58
N GLU A 474 -47.47 41.69 16.88
CA GLU A 474 -47.71 42.96 17.59
C GLU A 474 -48.64 43.92 16.82
N MET A 475 -48.74 43.77 15.50
CA MET A 475 -49.63 44.59 14.65
C MET A 475 -51.11 44.17 14.73
N ASP A 476 -51.44 43.09 15.47
CA ASP A 476 -52.81 42.57 15.67
C ASP A 476 -53.64 42.38 14.39
N ILE A 477 -52.97 41.88 13.34
CA ILE A 477 -53.57 41.70 12.01
C ILE A 477 -54.23 40.32 11.81
N ILE A 478 -54.32 39.50 12.87
CA ILE A 478 -54.92 38.15 12.82
C ILE A 478 -56.34 38.19 12.26
N GLN A 479 -57.13 39.18 12.65
CA GLN A 479 -58.50 39.38 12.16
C GLN A 479 -58.62 39.64 10.65
N HIS A 480 -57.55 40.15 10.02
CA HIS A 480 -57.52 40.42 8.59
C HIS A 480 -57.06 39.22 7.75
N ILE A 481 -56.54 38.15 8.38
CA ILE A 481 -55.94 36.99 7.70
C ILE A 481 -56.82 36.39 6.60
N PRO A 482 -58.12 36.13 6.79
CA PRO A 482 -58.95 35.55 5.73
C PRO A 482 -58.99 36.37 4.43
N LYS A 483 -58.81 37.70 4.52
CA LYS A 483 -58.71 38.57 3.35
C LYS A 483 -57.31 38.59 2.76
N LEU A 484 -56.29 38.50 3.60
CA LEU A 484 -54.88 38.46 3.17
C LEU A 484 -54.52 37.11 2.53
N GLU A 485 -55.15 36.01 2.95
CA GLU A 485 -55.01 34.67 2.38
C GLU A 485 -55.32 34.66 0.88
N GLN A 486 -56.34 35.39 0.44
CA GLN A 486 -56.68 35.50 -0.99
C GLN A 486 -55.56 36.18 -1.80
N ILE A 487 -54.92 37.20 -1.23
CA ILE A 487 -53.78 37.87 -1.87
C ILE A 487 -52.56 36.94 -1.89
N SER A 488 -52.31 36.25 -0.78
CA SER A 488 -51.20 35.29 -0.70
C SER A 488 -51.39 34.11 -1.64
N GLU A 489 -52.61 33.58 -1.78
CA GLU A 489 -52.92 32.52 -2.74
C GLU A 489 -52.67 33.00 -4.17
N ALA A 490 -53.16 34.20 -4.52
CA ALA A 490 -52.89 34.80 -5.83
C ALA A 490 -51.37 34.94 -6.05
N ALA A 491 -50.63 35.43 -5.07
CA ALA A 491 -49.18 35.57 -5.11
C ALA A 491 -48.46 34.22 -5.29
N SER A 492 -48.92 33.15 -4.65
CA SER A 492 -48.40 31.79 -4.85
C SER A 492 -48.63 31.30 -6.28
N LYS A 493 -49.83 31.53 -6.84
CA LYS A 493 -50.13 31.17 -8.24
C LYS A 493 -49.28 31.99 -9.21
N GLU A 494 -49.13 33.29 -8.99
CA GLU A 494 -48.25 34.16 -9.76
C GLU A 494 -46.80 33.71 -9.70
N PHE A 495 -46.29 33.38 -8.51
CA PHE A 495 -44.92 32.89 -8.32
C PHE A 495 -44.68 31.55 -9.03
N SER A 496 -45.68 30.66 -9.03
CA SER A 496 -45.61 29.41 -9.77
C SER A 496 -45.50 29.63 -11.28
N LEU A 497 -46.23 30.61 -11.82
CA LEU A 497 -46.12 31.02 -13.23
C LEU A 497 -44.75 31.64 -13.52
N GLU A 498 -44.27 32.52 -12.66
CA GLU A 498 -42.95 33.15 -12.77
C GLU A 498 -41.85 32.08 -12.85
N LYS A 499 -41.85 31.12 -11.91
CA LYS A 499 -40.86 30.03 -11.86
C LYS A 499 -40.97 29.08 -13.03
N ALA A 500 -42.18 28.75 -13.48
CA ALA A 500 -42.39 27.93 -14.67
C ALA A 500 -41.83 28.63 -15.91
N MET A 501 -42.06 29.94 -16.05
CA MET A 501 -41.54 30.75 -17.15
C MET A 501 -40.00 30.79 -17.09
N GLU A 502 -39.41 31.15 -15.94
CA GLU A 502 -37.94 31.20 -15.76
C GLU A 502 -37.29 29.88 -16.11
N LYS A 503 -37.89 28.77 -15.66
CA LYS A 503 -37.42 27.42 -15.99
C LYS A 503 -37.48 27.18 -17.50
N MET A 504 -38.61 27.48 -18.15
CA MET A 504 -38.72 27.31 -19.60
C MET A 504 -37.63 28.11 -20.33
N LYS A 505 -37.43 29.39 -20.01
CA LYS A 505 -36.34 30.17 -20.64
C LYS A 505 -34.96 29.56 -20.39
N LYS A 506 -34.71 29.05 -19.18
CA LYS A 506 -33.44 28.43 -18.80
C LYS A 506 -33.16 27.13 -19.58
N ASP A 507 -34.18 26.29 -19.75
CA ASP A 507 -34.06 25.02 -20.45
C ASP A 507 -33.63 25.21 -21.92
N TRP A 508 -33.97 26.34 -22.53
CA TRP A 508 -33.59 26.70 -23.91
C TRP A 508 -32.21 27.38 -24.04
N LEU A 509 -31.53 27.73 -22.95
CA LEU A 509 -30.27 28.50 -23.02
C LEU A 509 -29.15 27.76 -23.76
N ASN A 510 -29.09 26.43 -23.61
CA ASN A 510 -28.00 25.60 -24.14
C ASN A 510 -28.49 24.60 -25.21
N ILE A 511 -29.70 24.78 -25.74
CA ILE A 511 -30.24 23.91 -26.78
C ILE A 511 -29.66 24.35 -28.13
N GLU A 512 -28.87 23.49 -28.73
CA GLU A 512 -28.23 23.72 -30.03
C GLU A 512 -28.72 22.70 -31.07
N PHE A 513 -28.88 23.16 -32.31
CA PHE A 513 -29.13 22.26 -33.44
C PHE A 513 -27.85 21.53 -33.86
N SER A 514 -27.96 20.22 -34.08
CA SER A 514 -26.86 19.42 -34.62
C SER A 514 -26.75 19.61 -36.13
N ILE A 515 -25.85 20.51 -36.52
CA ILE A 515 -25.53 20.82 -37.92
C ILE A 515 -24.25 20.07 -38.32
N ILE A 516 -24.38 19.08 -39.20
CA ILE A 516 -23.28 18.17 -39.62
C ILE A 516 -22.93 18.37 -41.11
N PRO A 517 -21.65 18.18 -41.52
CA PRO A 517 -21.28 18.24 -42.93
C PRO A 517 -22.03 17.22 -43.78
N TYR A 518 -22.48 17.62 -44.97
CA TYR A 518 -23.13 16.73 -45.93
C TYR A 518 -22.16 16.28 -47.02
N ARG A 519 -21.64 15.04 -46.90
CA ARG A 519 -20.70 14.43 -47.87
C ARG A 519 -19.51 15.37 -48.17
N GLU A 520 -18.99 15.35 -49.40
CA GLU A 520 -17.93 16.25 -49.89
C GLU A 520 -18.48 17.48 -50.63
N THR A 521 -19.74 17.87 -50.35
CA THR A 521 -20.42 18.97 -51.06
C THR A 521 -20.03 20.37 -50.57
N GLY A 522 -19.36 20.46 -49.41
CA GLY A 522 -19.00 21.73 -48.77
C GLY A 522 -20.15 22.46 -48.09
N THR A 523 -21.30 21.82 -47.86
CA THR A 523 -22.43 22.35 -47.06
C THR A 523 -22.80 21.43 -45.89
N TYR A 524 -23.78 21.84 -45.10
CA TYR A 524 -24.20 21.16 -43.87
C TYR A 524 -25.70 20.84 -43.90
N VAL A 525 -26.13 19.94 -43.03
CA VAL A 525 -27.53 19.54 -42.81
C VAL A 525 -27.82 19.39 -41.31
N LEU A 526 -29.08 19.56 -40.92
CA LEU A 526 -29.61 19.23 -39.60
C LEU A 526 -29.66 17.71 -39.39
N SER A 527 -29.34 17.29 -38.18
CA SER A 527 -29.45 15.92 -37.67
C SER A 527 -30.01 15.93 -36.25
N ALA A 528 -30.54 14.79 -35.79
CA ALA A 528 -30.93 14.56 -34.39
C ALA A 528 -31.80 15.69 -33.78
N VAL A 529 -32.92 16.02 -34.42
CA VAL A 529 -33.83 17.10 -33.98
C VAL A 529 -34.96 16.63 -33.06
N ASP A 530 -35.10 15.33 -32.84
CA ASP A 530 -36.23 14.74 -32.10
C ASP A 530 -36.36 15.28 -30.67
N ASP A 531 -35.24 15.43 -29.95
CA ASP A 531 -35.23 15.98 -28.59
C ASP A 531 -35.61 17.47 -28.54
N ILE A 532 -35.21 18.23 -29.57
CA ILE A 532 -35.57 19.65 -29.72
C ILE A 532 -37.07 19.76 -29.99
N GLN A 533 -37.61 18.92 -30.87
CA GLN A 533 -39.04 18.87 -31.20
C GLN A 533 -39.87 18.51 -29.96
N LEU A 534 -39.46 17.49 -29.20
CA LEU A 534 -40.16 17.08 -27.98
C LEU A 534 -40.19 18.20 -26.93
N LEU A 535 -39.07 18.89 -26.72
CA LEU A 535 -39.00 20.03 -25.80
C LEU A 535 -39.86 21.21 -26.27
N LEU A 536 -39.90 21.45 -27.59
CA LEU A 536 -40.69 22.51 -28.20
C LEU A 536 -42.19 22.28 -28.01
N ASP A 537 -42.67 21.07 -28.31
CA ASP A 537 -44.08 20.70 -28.14
C ASP A 537 -44.54 20.85 -26.68
N ASP A 538 -43.75 20.33 -25.73
CA ASP A 538 -44.04 20.45 -24.30
C ASP A 538 -44.07 21.91 -23.83
N HIS A 539 -43.12 22.74 -24.26
CA HIS A 539 -43.07 24.15 -23.87
C HIS A 539 -44.16 25.00 -24.54
N ILE A 540 -44.60 24.65 -25.75
CA ILE A 540 -45.77 25.28 -26.40
C ILE A 540 -47.03 24.99 -25.58
N VAL A 541 -47.28 23.73 -25.23
CA VAL A 541 -48.46 23.34 -24.43
C VAL A 541 -48.42 24.01 -23.05
N LYS A 542 -47.27 24.02 -22.38
CA LYS A 542 -47.10 24.71 -21.09
C LYS A 542 -47.34 26.20 -21.19
N THR A 543 -46.83 26.86 -22.23
CA THR A 543 -47.03 28.30 -22.46
C THR A 543 -48.51 28.62 -22.70
N GLN A 544 -49.21 27.82 -23.51
CA GLN A 544 -50.65 27.94 -23.72
C GLN A 544 -51.45 27.72 -22.42
N THR A 545 -51.05 26.74 -21.61
CA THR A 545 -51.66 26.49 -20.29
C THR A 545 -51.49 27.70 -19.35
N MET A 546 -50.28 28.26 -19.29
CA MET A 546 -49.98 29.45 -18.50
C MET A 546 -50.76 30.67 -18.99
N LYS A 547 -50.96 30.80 -20.30
CA LYS A 547 -51.75 31.86 -20.93
C LYS A 547 -53.23 31.81 -20.52
N GLY A 548 -53.77 30.62 -20.25
CA GLY A 548 -55.12 30.43 -19.76
C GLY A 548 -55.31 30.71 -18.26
N SER A 549 -54.24 31.00 -17.51
CA SER A 549 -54.32 31.24 -16.07
C SER A 549 -54.98 32.59 -15.75
N PRO A 550 -55.91 32.66 -14.78
CA PRO A 550 -56.48 33.94 -14.33
C PRO A 550 -55.45 34.84 -13.65
N TYR A 551 -54.29 34.30 -13.25
CA TYR A 551 -53.18 35.01 -12.59
C TYR A 551 -52.09 35.48 -13.56
N ILE A 552 -52.36 35.47 -14.86
CA ILE A 552 -51.38 35.83 -15.89
C ILE A 552 -51.01 37.33 -15.91
N GLY A 553 -51.86 38.20 -15.33
CA GLY A 553 -51.82 39.66 -15.52
C GLY A 553 -50.41 40.27 -15.54
N PRO A 554 -49.58 40.10 -14.49
CA PRO A 554 -48.22 40.66 -14.45
C PRO A 554 -47.25 40.11 -15.50
N PHE A 555 -47.48 38.88 -15.98
CA PHE A 555 -46.59 38.14 -16.90
C PHE A 555 -47.15 38.03 -18.31
N GLN A 556 -48.31 38.61 -18.59
CA GLN A 556 -49.04 38.43 -19.84
C GLN A 556 -48.19 38.80 -21.06
N LYS A 557 -47.48 39.93 -21.00
CA LYS A 557 -46.59 40.37 -22.09
C LYS A 557 -45.47 39.35 -22.33
N ASP A 558 -44.79 38.93 -21.27
CA ASP A 558 -43.65 38.01 -21.36
C ASP A 558 -44.06 36.63 -21.87
N ILE A 559 -45.22 36.12 -21.45
CA ILE A 559 -45.77 34.84 -21.91
C ILE A 559 -46.18 34.92 -23.38
N LEU A 560 -46.81 36.01 -23.83
CA LEU A 560 -47.16 36.21 -25.24
C LEU A 560 -45.93 36.34 -26.14
N ASP A 561 -44.91 37.08 -25.68
CA ASP A 561 -43.64 37.19 -26.39
C ASP A 561 -42.93 35.83 -26.48
N TRP A 562 -42.97 35.03 -25.40
CA TRP A 562 -42.40 33.68 -25.37
C TRP A 562 -43.16 32.71 -26.29
N GLU A 563 -44.50 32.74 -26.27
CA GLU A 563 -45.36 31.97 -27.18
C GLU A 563 -44.99 32.24 -28.64
N ARG A 564 -44.85 33.51 -29.02
CA ARG A 564 -44.44 33.89 -30.39
C ARG A 564 -43.09 33.28 -30.75
N VAL A 565 -42.12 33.31 -29.85
CA VAL A 565 -40.77 32.74 -30.11
C VAL A 565 -40.86 31.23 -30.32
N MET A 566 -41.58 30.51 -29.46
CA MET A 566 -41.74 29.04 -29.58
C MET A 566 -42.49 28.65 -30.86
N THR A 567 -43.61 29.31 -31.18
CA THR A 567 -44.36 29.02 -32.41
C THR A 567 -43.56 29.37 -33.67
N THR A 568 -42.78 30.45 -33.65
CA THR A 568 -41.91 30.79 -34.79
C THR A 568 -40.80 29.75 -34.96
N LEU A 569 -40.23 29.24 -33.86
CA LEU A 569 -39.24 28.17 -33.91
C LEU A 569 -39.84 26.89 -34.49
N GLN A 570 -41.08 26.54 -34.12
CA GLN A 570 -41.80 25.38 -34.67
C GLN A 570 -41.96 25.51 -36.19
N ASP A 571 -42.49 26.66 -36.64
CA ASP A 571 -42.67 26.94 -38.07
C ASP A 571 -41.35 26.87 -38.84
N ILE A 572 -40.25 27.37 -38.25
CA ILE A 572 -38.91 27.29 -38.85
C ILE A 572 -38.47 25.84 -38.96
N LEU A 573 -38.58 25.06 -37.89
CA LEU A 573 -38.11 23.67 -37.86
C LEU A 573 -38.85 22.79 -38.87
N ASP A 574 -40.18 22.91 -38.96
CA ASP A 574 -41.01 22.14 -39.88
C ASP A 574 -40.64 22.40 -41.35
N VAL A 575 -40.54 23.68 -41.73
CA VAL A 575 -40.18 24.07 -43.09
C VAL A 575 -38.71 23.73 -43.37
N TRP A 576 -37.80 23.88 -42.40
CA TRP A 576 -36.39 23.55 -42.57
C TRP A 576 -36.21 22.05 -42.88
N LEU A 577 -36.86 21.16 -42.13
CA LEU A 577 -36.79 19.73 -42.39
C LEU A 577 -37.41 19.35 -43.73
N THR A 578 -38.49 20.02 -44.14
CA THR A 578 -39.13 19.82 -45.44
C THR A 578 -38.21 20.22 -46.60
N VAL A 579 -37.65 21.44 -46.54
CA VAL A 579 -36.65 21.93 -47.51
C VAL A 579 -35.44 21.01 -47.53
N GLN A 580 -34.93 20.58 -46.37
CA GLN A 580 -33.77 19.68 -46.29
C GLN A 580 -34.03 18.36 -46.98
N LYS A 581 -35.20 17.74 -46.73
CA LYS A 581 -35.58 16.46 -47.33
C LYS A 581 -35.65 16.56 -48.86
N ASN A 582 -36.31 17.61 -49.37
CA ASN A 582 -36.46 17.84 -50.80
C ASN A 582 -35.11 18.19 -51.46
N TRP A 583 -34.30 19.02 -50.81
CA TRP A 583 -32.96 19.39 -51.28
C TRP A 583 -32.02 18.17 -51.33
N LEU A 584 -32.01 17.31 -50.30
CA LEU A 584 -31.22 16.09 -50.25
C LEU A 584 -31.56 15.09 -51.36
N TYR A 585 -32.82 15.07 -51.80
CA TYR A 585 -33.26 14.23 -52.91
C TYR A 585 -32.81 14.79 -54.27
N LEU A 586 -32.89 16.13 -54.44
CA LEU A 586 -32.58 16.80 -55.70
C LEU A 586 -31.09 17.08 -55.92
N GLU A 587 -30.29 17.21 -54.86
CA GLU A 587 -28.87 17.55 -54.95
C GLU A 587 -28.05 16.57 -55.81
N PRO A 588 -28.14 15.24 -55.63
CA PRO A 588 -27.39 14.31 -56.48
C PRO A 588 -27.86 14.34 -57.94
N ILE A 589 -29.14 14.63 -58.18
CA ILE A 589 -29.75 14.67 -59.52
C ILE A 589 -29.20 15.86 -60.31
N PHE A 590 -29.27 17.07 -59.72
CA PHE A 590 -28.81 18.30 -60.38
C PHE A 590 -27.30 18.55 -60.25
N SER A 591 -26.56 17.69 -59.54
CA SER A 591 -25.10 17.66 -59.59
C SER A 591 -24.53 17.16 -60.93
N SER A 592 -25.35 16.45 -61.72
CA SER A 592 -24.97 15.92 -63.04
C SER A 592 -25.01 17.01 -64.12
N PRO A 593 -23.88 17.31 -64.81
CA PRO A 593 -23.86 18.28 -65.90
C PRO A 593 -24.83 17.94 -67.05
N ASP A 594 -25.04 16.65 -67.30
CA ASP A 594 -25.93 16.17 -68.36
C ASP A 594 -27.40 16.45 -68.04
N ILE A 595 -27.82 16.27 -66.78
CA ILE A 595 -29.18 16.58 -66.34
C ILE A 595 -29.42 18.08 -66.35
N MET A 596 -28.43 18.88 -65.93
CA MET A 596 -28.49 20.35 -66.00
C MET A 596 -28.62 20.87 -67.44
N ALA A 597 -28.07 20.16 -68.43
CA ALA A 597 -28.22 20.51 -69.84
C ALA A 597 -29.60 20.12 -70.41
N GLN A 598 -30.23 19.06 -69.90
CA GLN A 598 -31.55 18.60 -70.32
C GLN A 598 -32.70 19.39 -69.67
N MET A 599 -32.55 19.81 -68.41
CA MET A 599 -33.56 20.54 -67.64
C MET A 599 -33.01 21.89 -67.12
N PRO A 600 -32.81 22.89 -68.00
CA PRO A 600 -32.12 24.12 -67.66
C PRO A 600 -32.94 25.08 -66.79
N GLU A 601 -34.28 25.05 -66.85
CA GLU A 601 -35.12 25.93 -66.03
C GLU A 601 -35.19 25.43 -64.58
N GLU A 602 -35.42 24.14 -64.40
CA GLU A 602 -35.42 23.44 -63.11
C GLU A 602 -34.03 23.50 -62.47
N GLY A 603 -32.97 23.29 -63.26
CA GLY A 603 -31.59 23.42 -62.80
C GLY A 603 -31.24 24.84 -62.31
N ARG A 604 -31.72 25.90 -62.97
CA ARG A 604 -31.55 27.28 -62.49
C ARG A 604 -32.29 27.53 -61.18
N ARG A 605 -33.51 27.01 -61.03
CA ARG A 605 -34.30 27.12 -59.79
C ARG A 605 -33.60 26.40 -58.66
N PHE A 606 -33.14 25.16 -58.88
CA PHE A 606 -32.40 24.39 -57.90
C PHE A 606 -31.11 25.12 -57.47
N ALA A 607 -30.34 25.67 -58.42
CA ALA A 607 -29.12 26.43 -58.10
C ALA A 607 -29.40 27.66 -57.21
N SER A 608 -30.53 28.35 -57.41
CA SER A 608 -30.94 29.46 -56.54
C SER A 608 -31.28 29.00 -55.12
N VAL A 609 -31.97 27.86 -54.99
CA VAL A 609 -32.29 27.26 -53.70
C VAL A 609 -31.02 26.77 -53.00
N ASP A 610 -30.15 26.06 -53.71
CA ASP A 610 -28.87 25.56 -53.20
C ASP A 610 -27.98 26.69 -52.67
N LYS A 611 -27.92 27.82 -53.38
CA LYS A 611 -27.21 29.02 -52.88
C LYS A 611 -27.81 29.53 -51.57
N THR A 612 -29.13 29.65 -51.51
CA THR A 612 -29.83 30.14 -50.30
C THR A 612 -29.66 29.16 -49.14
N TRP A 613 -29.76 27.86 -49.40
CA TRP A 613 -29.50 26.79 -48.43
C TRP A 613 -28.10 26.89 -47.85
N ARG A 614 -27.06 27.00 -48.69
CA ARG A 614 -25.66 27.14 -48.24
C ARG A 614 -25.43 28.40 -47.40
N GLU A 615 -26.02 29.53 -47.79
CA GLU A 615 -25.94 30.78 -47.03
C GLU A 615 -26.62 30.67 -45.66
N LEU A 616 -27.81 30.06 -45.60
CA LEU A 616 -28.53 29.83 -44.35
C LEU A 616 -27.77 28.86 -43.44
N MET A 617 -27.34 27.70 -43.96
CA MET A 617 -26.58 26.72 -43.18
C MET A 617 -25.26 27.30 -42.63
N LYS A 618 -24.57 28.16 -43.41
CA LYS A 618 -23.37 28.87 -42.94
C LYS A 618 -23.69 29.86 -41.82
N THR A 619 -24.82 30.56 -41.90
CA THR A 619 -25.28 31.50 -40.87
C THR A 619 -25.65 30.76 -39.58
N CYS A 620 -26.39 29.66 -39.70
CA CYS A 620 -26.75 28.80 -38.57
C CYS A 620 -25.54 28.11 -37.92
N LEU A 621 -24.43 27.93 -38.66
CA LEU A 621 -23.19 27.40 -38.10
C LEU A 621 -22.44 28.41 -37.21
N GLN A 622 -22.71 29.72 -37.38
CA GLN A 622 -22.10 30.77 -36.55
C GLN A 622 -22.69 30.78 -35.13
N ASP A 623 -23.98 30.51 -35.00
CA ASP A 623 -24.66 30.33 -33.73
C ASP A 623 -25.72 29.24 -33.86
N LYS A 624 -25.45 28.08 -33.28
CA LYS A 624 -26.28 26.88 -33.38
C LYS A 624 -27.43 26.86 -32.38
N HIS A 625 -27.48 27.81 -31.44
CA HIS A 625 -28.51 27.83 -30.42
C HIS A 625 -29.89 28.00 -31.06
N ALA A 626 -30.85 27.20 -30.62
CA ALA A 626 -32.18 27.17 -31.21
C ALA A 626 -32.89 28.54 -31.16
N LEU A 627 -32.71 29.28 -30.06
CA LEU A 627 -33.25 30.64 -29.91
C LEU A 627 -32.54 31.70 -30.76
N ALA A 628 -31.27 31.46 -31.16
CA ALA A 628 -30.55 32.36 -32.05
C ALA A 628 -31.07 32.24 -33.49
N ILE A 629 -31.44 31.04 -33.91
CA ILE A 629 -32.01 30.75 -35.23
C ILE A 629 -33.31 31.51 -35.48
N VAL A 630 -34.18 31.63 -34.47
CA VAL A 630 -35.42 32.42 -34.55
C VAL A 630 -35.15 33.90 -34.88
N LYS A 631 -33.97 34.41 -34.50
CA LYS A 631 -33.58 35.82 -34.71
C LYS A 631 -32.90 36.05 -36.07
N ILE A 632 -32.64 35.01 -36.85
CA ILE A 632 -32.04 35.15 -38.18
C ILE A 632 -33.03 35.88 -39.10
N ASP A 633 -32.58 36.97 -39.72
CA ASP A 633 -33.42 37.82 -40.56
C ASP A 633 -34.07 37.03 -41.70
N LYS A 634 -35.41 37.04 -41.69
CA LYS A 634 -36.28 36.38 -42.67
C LYS A 634 -36.00 34.89 -42.85
N MET A 635 -35.52 34.20 -41.80
CA MET A 635 -35.22 32.76 -41.85
C MET A 635 -36.41 31.95 -42.38
N LEU A 636 -37.57 32.12 -41.74
CA LEU A 636 -38.81 31.42 -42.11
C LEU A 636 -39.25 31.74 -43.55
N GLU A 637 -39.20 33.02 -43.95
CA GLU A 637 -39.61 33.44 -45.30
C GLU A 637 -38.67 32.87 -46.38
N LYS A 638 -37.35 32.85 -46.13
CA LYS A 638 -36.35 32.29 -47.05
C LYS A 638 -36.51 30.78 -47.20
N LEU A 639 -36.78 30.08 -46.10
CA LEU A 639 -37.07 28.64 -46.12
C LEU A 639 -38.37 28.34 -46.88
N LYS A 640 -39.47 29.06 -46.61
CA LYS A 640 -40.75 28.87 -47.31
C LYS A 640 -40.62 29.11 -48.82
N LYS A 641 -39.94 30.18 -49.23
CA LYS A 641 -39.67 30.45 -50.65
C LYS A 641 -38.81 29.36 -51.30
N SER A 642 -37.88 28.79 -50.55
CA SER A 642 -37.05 27.67 -51.02
C SER A 642 -37.90 26.41 -51.19
N ASP A 643 -38.80 26.15 -50.26
CA ASP A 643 -39.74 25.02 -50.31
C ASP A 643 -40.66 25.11 -51.53
N ASP A 644 -41.31 26.26 -51.75
CA ASP A 644 -42.16 26.51 -52.93
C ASP A 644 -41.40 26.28 -54.24
N SER A 645 -40.12 26.68 -54.28
CA SER A 645 -39.26 26.51 -55.45
C SER A 645 -38.88 25.05 -55.68
N LEU A 646 -38.65 24.27 -54.61
CA LEU A 646 -38.37 22.83 -54.68
C LEU A 646 -39.61 22.04 -55.10
N GLU A 647 -40.80 22.40 -54.60
CA GLU A 647 -42.05 21.77 -55.04
C GLU A 647 -42.31 21.96 -56.54
N LEU A 648 -41.99 23.13 -57.09
CA LEU A 648 -42.12 23.40 -58.53
C LEU A 648 -41.14 22.61 -59.40
N ILE A 649 -40.04 22.11 -58.82
CA ILE A 649 -39.07 21.25 -59.52
C ILE A 649 -39.51 19.77 -59.44
N LEU A 650 -40.23 19.40 -58.39
CA LEU A 650 -40.71 18.03 -58.15
C LEU A 650 -42.04 17.72 -58.87
N LYS A 651 -42.77 18.75 -59.30
CA LYS A 651 -43.97 18.66 -60.15
C LYS A 651 -43.58 18.52 -61.61
#